data_AF-A0A6M1LBP0-F1
#
_entry.id   AF-A0A6M1LBP0-F1
#
_cell.length_a   1.000
_cell.length_b   1.000
_cell.length_c   1.000
_cell.angle_alpha   90.00
_cell.angle_beta   90.00
_cell.angle_gamma   90.00
#
_symmetry.space_group_name_H-M   'P 1'
#
loop_
_entity.id
_entity.type
_entity.pdbx_description
1 polymer ?
#
loop_
_entity_poly.entity_id
_entity_poly.type
_entity_poly.pdbx_seq_one_letter_code
_entity_poly.pdbx_strand_id
1 'polypeptide(L)'
;MDSRLFLDLVATAVALGAWFGAYGLVRGFTRPASPTPAPATMELGTEPPAVVSLLVNRWSVTEDAAESTLLDLAARGFLELRQPDDDPMRTTLHLPPSPPDDSGLRPYERHVRDRVRGLAVDGVVPLTALSFRDAAQAKAWNRRLRSQVVADARAAGLSRRRFGPAVTSLMTAAAGVVAVVVVVVLWHYSSWHSTEGNPVVGGGIVVFGVLTAIAGLSPGERDTPLGRQVAAHWLGVRDWLRGHEQFDELPPASVAIWDRYLSYGAAVGATRLTSTVLDLGMGNRKLVWSSLGGTWHRVRVRYPRFSARYGQTLPKLLPRAAISIAVGGFLLKVFGPDFDLVPNSADQAEQIFTMVTAGVVVVGLVLLVSGGHTLVRGVADLVTERTVTGEVLWLEVWRTTNQGEDRPARPWLHYLAVDDGTGDRTTAWGLPSQWAGDCRDGDVVTIRVRPWTRRVVAFAVVGHSRSRRLVEREILTGGGVNEVVRIGDTVRRPTGPWSARVHELLRHLAAQGFAAAPRVRDTSEPGFELLDFLPGEVSNYPPTPAAASVEALESAAALLRAYHDATAEYARRAPRDGWQVAATEPVEVICHGDYAPHNCVLDGNRVVGIIDFDHAQPGPRIWDVAYAAYRWVPMTAPENTDGFGTVEEQAARLRTFCDRYGLDDSARADLIDVTVARLHALVDFMHAQAAAGNAAFAGHLADGHHLQYLNDARYVRAQRLVFERALRRGRSGDLRDEGRRRGEDRQPGHH
;
A
#
# COMPACT_ATOMS: atom_id res chain seq x y z
N MET A 1 -13.79 -9.32 62.19
CA MET A 1 -12.36 -9.66 62.09
C MET A 1 -11.76 -10.04 63.44
N ASP A 2 -11.53 -11.35 63.66
CA ASP A 2 -10.45 -11.73 64.57
C ASP A 2 -9.23 -10.87 64.18
N SER A 3 -8.69 -10.09 65.11
CA SER A 3 -7.59 -9.14 64.81
C SER A 3 -6.46 -9.85 64.08
N ARG A 4 -6.29 -11.13 64.41
CA ARG A 4 -5.42 -12.14 63.79
C ARG A 4 -5.66 -12.35 62.29
N LEU A 5 -6.90 -12.54 61.84
CA LEU A 5 -7.22 -12.74 60.41
C LEU A 5 -7.17 -11.44 59.58
N PHE A 6 -7.42 -10.28 60.21
CA PHE A 6 -7.15 -8.96 59.60
C PHE A 6 -5.67 -8.75 59.36
N LEU A 7 -4.88 -9.03 60.39
CA LEU A 7 -3.44 -9.01 60.29
C LEU A 7 -2.96 -9.95 59.18
N ASP A 8 -3.58 -11.12 59.03
CA ASP A 8 -3.23 -12.10 57.99
C ASP A 8 -3.55 -11.66 56.55
N LEU A 9 -4.74 -11.11 56.31
CA LEU A 9 -5.16 -10.59 55.00
C LEU A 9 -4.39 -9.32 54.62
N VAL A 10 -4.18 -8.42 55.58
CA VAL A 10 -3.35 -7.22 55.39
C VAL A 10 -1.91 -7.62 55.14
N ALA A 11 -1.35 -8.58 55.88
CA ALA A 11 -0.01 -9.10 55.66
C ALA A 11 0.15 -9.68 54.25
N THR A 12 -0.82 -10.48 53.80
CA THR A 12 -0.82 -11.05 52.44
C THR A 12 -0.91 -9.97 51.35
N ALA A 13 -1.83 -9.00 51.51
CA ALA A 13 -2.00 -7.90 50.55
C ALA A 13 -0.78 -6.97 50.51
N VAL A 14 -0.18 -6.66 51.66
CA VAL A 14 1.05 -5.86 51.77
C VAL A 14 2.22 -6.62 51.14
N ALA A 15 2.36 -7.92 51.40
CA ALA A 15 3.43 -8.73 50.82
C ALA A 15 3.32 -8.81 49.28
N LEU A 16 2.12 -9.07 48.75
CA LEU A 16 1.88 -9.06 47.30
C LEU A 16 2.08 -7.66 46.70
N GLY A 17 1.57 -6.62 47.35
CA GLY A 17 1.75 -5.22 46.94
C GLY A 17 3.22 -4.81 46.90
N ALA A 18 4.00 -5.18 47.92
CA ALA A 18 5.44 -4.93 47.97
C ALA A 18 6.18 -5.65 46.84
N TRP A 19 5.82 -6.91 46.55
CA TRP A 19 6.42 -7.65 45.43
C TRP A 19 6.11 -6.99 44.07
N PHE A 20 4.85 -6.64 43.80
CA PHE A 20 4.47 -5.95 42.55
C PHE A 20 5.09 -4.54 42.46
N GLY A 21 5.21 -3.84 43.58
CA GLY A 21 5.90 -2.56 43.68
C GLY A 21 7.39 -2.68 43.35
N ALA A 22 8.09 -3.64 43.95
CA ALA A 22 9.49 -3.94 43.66
C ALA A 22 9.68 -4.35 42.19
N TYR A 23 8.83 -5.23 41.67
CA TYR A 23 8.83 -5.61 40.26
C TYR A 23 8.63 -4.40 39.33
N GLY A 24 7.71 -3.50 39.68
CA GLY A 24 7.46 -2.23 38.97
C GLY A 24 8.68 -1.30 38.97
N LEU A 25 9.33 -1.12 40.12
CA LEU A 25 10.55 -0.32 40.28
C LEU A 25 11.71 -0.89 39.46
N VAL A 26 11.96 -2.19 39.58
CA VAL A 26 12.99 -2.89 38.79
C VAL A 26 12.71 -2.72 37.30
N ARG A 27 11.47 -2.86 36.84
CA ARG A 27 11.10 -2.58 35.44
C ARG A 27 11.33 -1.13 35.06
N GLY A 28 11.11 -0.17 35.95
CA GLY A 28 11.36 1.26 35.76
C GLY A 28 12.84 1.57 35.54
N PHE A 29 13.69 1.14 36.47
CA PHE A 29 15.15 1.37 36.42
C PHE A 29 15.87 0.58 35.34
N THR A 30 15.31 -0.55 34.91
CA THR A 30 15.86 -1.37 33.81
C THR A 30 15.23 -1.03 32.45
N ARG A 31 14.58 0.13 32.31
CA ARG A 31 14.08 0.58 31.00
C ARG A 31 15.26 0.71 30.02
N PRO A 32 15.18 0.10 28.83
CA PRO A 32 16.25 0.22 27.84
C PRO A 32 16.40 1.68 27.40
N ALA A 33 17.64 2.16 27.32
CA ALA A 33 17.94 3.48 26.82
C ALA A 33 17.57 3.62 25.34
N SER A 34 17.16 4.82 24.94
CA SER A 34 17.06 5.25 23.54
C SER A 34 18.20 6.24 23.31
N PRO A 35 19.33 5.80 22.74
CA PRO A 35 20.47 6.68 22.50
C PRO A 35 20.09 7.78 21.51
N THR A 36 20.61 8.98 21.74
CA THR A 36 20.53 10.08 20.77
C THR A 36 21.49 9.77 19.61
N PRO A 37 21.13 10.07 18.36
CA PRO A 37 22.04 9.91 17.23
C PRO A 37 23.34 10.68 17.42
N ALA A 38 24.46 10.08 17.03
CA ALA A 38 25.71 10.79 16.80
C ALA A 38 25.58 11.65 15.50
N PRO A 39 26.51 12.58 15.24
CA PRO A 39 26.54 13.30 13.96
C PRO A 39 26.50 12.34 12.76
N ALA A 40 25.85 12.78 11.68
CA ALA A 40 25.72 11.98 10.46
C ALA A 40 27.10 11.56 9.92
N THR A 41 27.29 10.27 9.64
CA THR A 41 28.58 9.71 9.21
C THR A 41 28.38 8.61 8.17
N MET A 42 29.34 8.45 7.26
CA MET A 42 29.40 7.36 6.27
C MET A 42 30.18 6.13 6.78
N GLU A 43 30.83 6.23 7.94
CA GLU A 43 31.70 5.19 8.45
C GLU A 43 30.91 3.98 8.95
N LEU A 44 31.00 2.87 8.22
CA LEU A 44 30.42 1.59 8.66
C LEU A 44 31.24 1.01 9.82
N GLY A 45 30.56 0.61 10.89
CA GLY A 45 31.17 -0.08 12.03
C GLY A 45 31.51 -1.55 11.72
N THR A 46 32.08 -2.23 12.72
CA THR A 46 32.48 -3.66 12.61
C THR A 46 31.36 -4.63 12.97
N GLU A 47 30.28 -4.12 13.57
CA GLU A 47 29.15 -4.94 14.00
C GLU A 47 28.35 -5.46 12.80
N PRO A 48 27.86 -6.71 12.82
CA PRO A 48 27.03 -7.21 11.74
C PRO A 48 25.66 -6.52 11.66
N PRO A 49 25.05 -6.44 10.47
CA PRO A 49 23.77 -5.75 10.28
C PRO A 49 22.63 -6.25 11.17
N ALA A 50 22.54 -7.56 11.44
CA ALA A 50 21.53 -8.11 12.35
C ALA A 50 21.66 -7.59 13.78
N VAL A 51 22.89 -7.43 14.27
CA VAL A 51 23.19 -6.88 15.59
C VAL A 51 22.91 -5.38 15.59
N VAL A 52 23.31 -4.67 14.54
CA VAL A 52 22.97 -3.24 14.36
C VAL A 52 21.47 -3.02 14.43
N SER A 53 20.68 -3.83 13.72
CA SER A 53 19.22 -3.81 13.76
C SER A 53 18.68 -3.97 15.19
N LEU A 54 19.23 -4.89 15.99
CA LEU A 54 18.88 -5.03 17.41
C LEU A 54 19.15 -3.74 18.20
N LEU A 55 20.32 -3.12 18.00
CA LEU A 55 20.76 -1.93 18.75
C LEU A 55 19.87 -0.72 18.46
N VAL A 56 19.66 -0.41 17.18
CA VAL A 56 18.90 0.76 16.72
C VAL A 56 17.39 0.59 16.95
N ASN A 57 16.88 -0.64 16.96
CA ASN A 57 15.47 -0.94 17.27
C ASN A 57 15.16 -1.07 18.77
N ARG A 58 15.87 -0.31 19.61
CA ARG A 58 15.74 -0.30 21.09
C ARG A 58 15.88 -1.69 21.70
N TRP A 59 16.96 -2.39 21.36
CA TRP A 59 17.31 -3.68 21.98
C TRP A 59 16.25 -4.76 21.72
N SER A 60 15.57 -4.69 20.57
CA SER A 60 14.62 -5.69 20.12
C SER A 60 14.92 -6.13 18.69
N VAL A 61 15.07 -7.43 18.48
CA VAL A 61 15.18 -8.02 17.13
C VAL A 61 13.85 -7.86 16.40
N THR A 62 13.93 -7.35 15.17
CA THR A 62 12.84 -7.13 14.21
C THR A 62 13.07 -7.99 12.96
N GLU A 63 12.16 -7.93 11.99
CA GLU A 63 12.31 -8.57 10.67
C GLU A 63 13.54 -8.06 9.91
N ASP A 64 13.89 -6.78 10.11
CA ASP A 64 15.06 -6.13 9.50
C ASP A 64 16.37 -6.90 9.79
N ALA A 65 16.45 -7.66 10.88
CA ALA A 65 17.62 -8.48 11.18
C ALA A 65 17.83 -9.61 10.17
N ALA A 66 16.75 -10.22 9.66
CA ALA A 66 16.82 -11.24 8.62
C ALA A 66 17.12 -10.63 7.25
N GLU A 67 16.41 -9.55 6.91
CA GLU A 67 16.58 -8.82 5.64
C GLU A 67 18.00 -8.28 5.48
N SER A 68 18.48 -7.55 6.49
CA SER A 68 19.85 -7.01 6.48
C SER A 68 20.92 -8.10 6.45
N THR A 69 20.68 -9.25 7.10
CA THR A 69 21.58 -10.40 7.00
C THR A 69 21.61 -10.98 5.59
N LEU A 70 20.46 -11.10 4.93
CA LEU A 70 20.35 -11.60 3.57
C LEU A 70 21.10 -10.70 2.58
N LEU A 71 20.91 -9.38 2.70
CA LEU A 71 21.62 -8.40 1.89
C LEU A 71 23.13 -8.41 2.15
N ASP A 72 23.55 -8.58 3.40
CA ASP A 72 24.98 -8.66 3.75
C ASP A 72 25.63 -9.97 3.29
N LEU A 73 24.86 -11.06 3.19
CA LEU A 73 25.30 -12.29 2.54
C LEU A 73 25.44 -12.11 1.03
N ALA A 74 24.55 -11.34 0.40
CA ALA A 74 24.63 -11.02 -1.02
C ALA A 74 25.83 -10.10 -1.33
N ALA A 75 26.02 -9.05 -0.55
CA ALA A 75 27.19 -8.16 -0.59
C ALA A 75 28.52 -8.93 -0.47
N ARG A 76 28.56 -9.94 0.40
CA ARG A 76 29.74 -10.82 0.57
C ARG A 76 29.85 -11.93 -0.48
N GLY A 77 28.96 -11.99 -1.47
CA GLY A 77 29.00 -12.96 -2.56
C GLY A 77 28.53 -14.38 -2.20
N PHE A 78 27.86 -14.59 -1.07
CA PHE A 78 27.23 -15.89 -0.76
C PHE A 78 25.93 -16.11 -1.53
N LEU A 79 25.32 -15.04 -2.03
CA LEU A 79 24.06 -14.98 -2.77
C LEU A 79 24.19 -13.89 -3.84
N GLU A 80 23.43 -13.97 -4.93
CA GLU A 80 23.36 -12.91 -5.93
C GLU A 80 21.90 -12.51 -6.15
N LEU A 81 21.61 -11.21 -6.06
CA LEU A 81 20.27 -10.66 -6.34
C LEU A 81 20.24 -10.16 -7.78
N ARG A 82 19.44 -10.79 -8.64
CA ARG A 82 19.26 -10.40 -10.04
C ARG A 82 17.86 -9.88 -10.27
N GLN A 83 17.79 -8.70 -10.86
CA GLN A 83 16.55 -8.06 -11.28
C GLN A 83 16.53 -8.04 -12.82
N PRO A 84 15.70 -8.86 -13.48
CA PRO A 84 15.72 -9.01 -14.93
C PRO A 84 15.02 -7.88 -15.69
N ASP A 85 14.17 -7.11 -15.02
CA ASP A 85 13.35 -6.02 -15.54
C ASP A 85 13.19 -4.90 -14.49
N ASP A 86 12.63 -3.74 -14.85
CA ASP A 86 12.53 -2.58 -13.94
C ASP A 86 11.58 -2.80 -12.75
N ASP A 87 10.86 -3.94 -12.69
CA ASP A 87 10.01 -4.33 -11.56
C ASP A 87 10.82 -4.98 -10.41
N PRO A 88 10.96 -4.30 -9.25
CA PRO A 88 11.66 -4.85 -8.10
C PRO A 88 11.07 -6.16 -7.57
N MET A 89 9.76 -6.41 -7.77
CA MET A 89 9.08 -7.64 -7.32
C MET A 89 9.55 -8.90 -8.03
N ARG A 90 10.13 -8.75 -9.22
CA ARG A 90 10.67 -9.84 -10.04
C ARG A 90 12.13 -10.15 -9.76
N THR A 91 12.71 -9.51 -8.74
CA THR A 91 14.04 -9.86 -8.27
C THR A 91 14.10 -11.34 -7.86
N THR A 92 15.17 -12.00 -8.25
CA THR A 92 15.45 -13.41 -7.95
C THR A 92 16.78 -13.54 -7.22
N LEU A 93 16.85 -14.48 -6.27
CA LEU A 93 18.07 -14.86 -5.58
C LEU A 93 18.71 -16.03 -6.31
N HIS A 94 20.00 -15.92 -6.58
CA HIS A 94 20.82 -16.94 -7.23
C HIS A 94 21.88 -17.43 -6.23
N LEU A 95 22.03 -18.74 -6.15
CA LEU A 95 23.13 -19.38 -5.43
C LEU A 95 24.34 -19.42 -6.38
N PRO A 96 25.46 -18.76 -6.04
CA PRO A 96 26.64 -18.79 -6.89
C PRO A 96 27.20 -20.22 -6.98
N PRO A 97 27.72 -20.64 -8.14
CA PRO A 97 28.26 -21.99 -8.34
C PRO A 97 29.52 -22.28 -7.50
N SER A 98 30.22 -21.23 -7.05
CA SER A 98 31.37 -21.32 -6.15
C SER A 98 31.24 -20.26 -5.06
N PRO A 99 30.49 -20.55 -3.97
CA PRO A 99 30.34 -19.60 -2.89
C PRO A 99 31.65 -19.42 -2.10
N PRO A 100 31.84 -18.27 -1.43
CA PRO A 100 32.95 -18.05 -0.50
C PRO A 100 32.99 -19.06 0.65
N ASP A 101 34.13 -19.15 1.34
CA ASP A 101 34.28 -19.99 2.54
C ASP A 101 33.27 -19.61 3.63
N ASP A 102 32.55 -20.61 4.14
CA ASP A 102 31.47 -20.42 5.11
C ASP A 102 31.86 -20.66 6.57
N SER A 103 33.13 -21.01 6.82
CA SER A 103 33.68 -21.25 8.15
C SER A 103 33.50 -20.05 9.09
N GLY A 104 33.57 -18.83 8.55
CA GLY A 104 33.43 -17.56 9.28
C GLY A 104 31.99 -17.10 9.53
N LEU A 105 30.97 -17.80 9.01
CA LEU A 105 29.58 -17.37 9.17
C LEU A 105 29.11 -17.51 10.63
N ARG A 106 28.31 -16.55 11.08
CA ARG A 106 27.66 -16.61 12.39
C ARG A 106 26.44 -17.54 12.35
N PRO A 107 25.96 -18.04 13.51
CA PRO A 107 24.84 -18.99 13.54
C PRO A 107 23.54 -18.50 12.89
N TYR A 108 23.24 -17.20 12.96
CA TYR A 108 22.06 -16.62 12.32
C TYR A 108 22.27 -16.35 10.83
N GLU A 109 23.50 -16.07 10.39
CA GLU A 109 23.83 -15.91 8.97
C GLU A 109 23.66 -17.24 8.23
N ARG A 110 24.19 -18.33 8.81
CA ARG A 110 23.89 -19.69 8.33
C ARG A 110 22.39 -19.97 8.33
N HIS A 111 21.69 -19.57 9.38
CA HIS A 111 20.25 -19.81 9.48
C HIS A 111 19.43 -19.14 8.35
N VAL A 112 19.80 -17.92 7.94
CA VAL A 112 19.20 -17.20 6.80
C VAL A 112 19.61 -17.85 5.48
N ARG A 113 20.90 -18.13 5.28
CA ARG A 113 21.41 -18.78 4.07
C ARG A 113 20.78 -20.16 3.83
N ASP A 114 20.72 -21.00 4.85
CA ASP A 114 20.20 -22.36 4.77
C ASP A 114 18.70 -22.35 4.41
N ARG A 115 17.97 -21.29 4.80
CA ARG A 115 16.59 -21.08 4.36
C ARG A 115 16.50 -20.80 2.86
N VAL A 116 17.35 -19.93 2.31
CA VAL A 116 17.41 -19.67 0.86
C VAL A 116 17.79 -20.95 0.12
N ARG A 117 18.82 -21.65 0.58
CA ARG A 117 19.28 -22.91 -0.01
C ARG A 117 18.21 -23.99 -0.02
N GLY A 118 17.44 -24.11 1.06
CA GLY A 118 16.35 -25.08 1.16
C GLY A 118 15.14 -24.78 0.28
N LEU A 119 15.04 -23.56 -0.28
CA LEU A 119 13.97 -23.14 -1.19
C LEU A 119 14.41 -23.12 -2.66
N ALA A 120 15.72 -23.24 -2.92
CA ALA A 120 16.27 -23.12 -4.26
C ALA A 120 15.90 -24.30 -5.16
N VAL A 121 15.41 -23.97 -6.35
CA VAL A 121 15.23 -24.92 -7.46
C VAL A 121 16.20 -24.50 -8.55
N ASP A 122 17.09 -25.41 -8.95
CA ASP A 122 18.17 -25.14 -9.91
C ASP A 122 19.05 -23.93 -9.55
N GLY A 123 19.23 -23.70 -8.24
CA GLY A 123 20.05 -22.58 -7.74
C GLY A 123 19.33 -21.23 -7.71
N VAL A 124 18.04 -21.16 -8.07
CA VAL A 124 17.27 -19.91 -8.13
C VAL A 124 16.12 -19.92 -7.12
N VAL A 125 15.87 -18.79 -6.46
CA VAL A 125 14.74 -18.55 -5.55
C VAL A 125 14.07 -17.23 -5.92
N PRO A 126 12.79 -17.21 -6.35
CA PRO A 126 12.05 -15.96 -6.46
C PRO A 126 11.79 -15.38 -5.06
N LEU A 127 11.87 -14.05 -4.91
CA LEU A 127 11.72 -13.42 -3.58
C LEU A 127 10.38 -13.75 -2.91
N THR A 128 9.31 -13.87 -3.69
CA THR A 128 7.97 -14.25 -3.20
C THR A 128 7.95 -15.62 -2.50
N ALA A 129 8.84 -16.54 -2.86
CA ALA A 129 8.96 -17.87 -2.26
C ALA A 129 9.63 -17.86 -0.87
N LEU A 130 10.31 -16.77 -0.50
CA LEU A 130 10.92 -16.66 0.83
C LEU A 130 9.87 -16.57 1.94
N SER A 131 8.69 -16.01 1.61
CA SER A 131 7.57 -15.85 2.53
C SER A 131 7.07 -17.18 3.09
N PHE A 132 6.77 -17.19 4.39
CA PHE A 132 6.26 -18.41 5.05
C PHE A 132 4.77 -18.60 4.77
N ARG A 133 4.40 -19.78 4.26
CA ARG A 133 3.00 -20.19 4.14
C ARG A 133 2.37 -20.59 5.49
N ASP A 134 3.17 -21.12 6.42
CA ASP A 134 2.74 -21.51 7.77
C ASP A 134 3.24 -20.54 8.85
N ALA A 135 2.31 -19.94 9.57
CA ALA A 135 2.58 -19.01 10.67
C ALA A 135 3.29 -19.67 11.87
N ALA A 136 3.06 -20.96 12.12
CA ALA A 136 3.73 -21.67 13.22
C ALA A 136 5.21 -21.88 12.92
N GLN A 137 5.54 -22.31 11.70
CA GLN A 137 6.91 -22.41 11.20
C GLN A 137 7.62 -21.05 11.23
N ALA A 138 6.98 -19.99 10.72
CA ALA A 138 7.52 -18.63 10.75
C ALA A 138 7.89 -18.18 12.17
N LYS A 139 7.02 -18.46 13.15
CA LYS A 139 7.23 -18.11 14.57
C LYS A 139 8.39 -18.90 15.20
N ALA A 140 8.54 -20.18 14.84
CA ALA A 140 9.62 -21.03 15.34
C ALA A 140 10.98 -20.59 14.76
N TRP A 141 11.05 -20.36 13.45
CA TRP A 141 12.23 -19.85 12.75
C TRP A 141 12.68 -18.50 13.33
N ASN A 142 11.76 -17.55 13.46
CA ASN A 142 12.05 -16.23 14.05
C ASN A 142 12.54 -16.29 15.49
N ARG A 143 11.99 -17.20 16.30
CA ARG A 143 12.44 -17.38 17.68
C ARG A 143 13.91 -17.79 17.73
N ARG A 144 14.34 -18.63 16.79
CA ARG A 144 15.72 -19.10 16.67
C ARG A 144 16.66 -18.00 16.16
N LEU A 145 16.28 -17.29 15.10
CA LEU A 145 17.03 -16.14 14.61
C LEU A 145 17.26 -15.12 15.73
N ARG A 146 16.18 -14.75 16.43
CA ARG A 146 16.24 -13.80 17.56
C ARG A 146 17.16 -14.27 18.68
N SER A 147 17.14 -15.56 19.04
CA SER A 147 18.00 -16.06 20.10
C SER A 147 19.48 -16.00 19.70
N GLN A 148 19.80 -16.29 18.45
CA GLN A 148 21.16 -16.25 17.91
C GLN A 148 21.70 -14.81 17.82
N VAL A 149 20.92 -13.86 17.30
CA VAL A 149 21.32 -12.43 17.24
C VAL A 149 21.53 -11.85 18.63
N VAL A 150 20.64 -12.17 19.59
CA VAL A 150 20.79 -11.71 20.98
C VAL A 150 22.01 -12.36 21.65
N ALA A 151 22.29 -13.64 21.39
CA ALA A 151 23.47 -14.30 21.94
C ALA A 151 24.76 -13.64 21.46
N ASP A 152 24.83 -13.32 20.17
CA ASP A 152 25.97 -12.66 19.54
C ASP A 152 26.17 -11.22 20.06
N ALA A 153 25.11 -10.43 20.12
CA ALA A 153 25.16 -9.08 20.68
C ALA A 153 25.56 -9.04 22.16
N ARG A 154 25.23 -10.08 22.93
CA ARG A 154 25.68 -10.23 24.33
C ARG A 154 27.13 -10.66 24.42
N ALA A 155 27.57 -11.57 23.55
CA ALA A 155 28.97 -12.01 23.49
C ALA A 155 29.90 -10.84 23.14
N ALA A 156 29.45 -9.95 22.25
CA ALA A 156 30.13 -8.69 21.93
C ALA A 156 30.05 -7.61 23.04
N GLY A 157 29.36 -7.88 24.16
CA GLY A 157 29.21 -6.91 25.25
C GLY A 157 28.31 -5.70 24.93
N LEU A 158 27.59 -5.72 23.81
CA LEU A 158 26.76 -4.61 23.34
C LEU A 158 25.39 -4.60 24.02
N SER A 159 24.85 -5.77 24.35
CA SER A 159 23.55 -5.89 25.02
C SER A 159 23.63 -6.79 26.26
N ARG A 160 22.65 -6.67 27.15
CA ARG A 160 22.51 -7.55 28.31
C ARG A 160 21.05 -7.83 28.62
N ARG A 161 20.81 -8.93 29.35
CA ARG A 161 19.48 -9.24 29.89
C ARG A 161 18.96 -8.07 30.70
N ARG A 162 17.69 -7.71 30.45
CA ARG A 162 17.02 -6.72 31.28
C ARG A 162 16.90 -7.22 32.72
N PHE A 163 16.42 -8.45 32.89
CA PHE A 163 16.42 -9.17 34.16
C PHE A 163 17.53 -10.23 34.06
N GLY A 164 18.71 -9.88 34.57
CA GLY A 164 19.82 -10.82 34.67
C GLY A 164 19.61 -11.84 35.80
N PRO A 165 20.47 -12.87 35.91
CA PRO A 165 20.34 -13.92 36.92
C PRO A 165 20.19 -13.36 38.34
N ALA A 166 20.98 -12.35 38.71
CA ALA A 166 20.89 -11.73 40.04
C ALA A 166 19.52 -11.10 40.33
N VAL A 167 18.93 -10.39 39.36
CA VAL A 167 17.61 -9.76 39.52
C VAL A 167 16.52 -10.82 39.57
N THR A 168 16.60 -11.84 38.71
CA THR A 168 15.65 -12.96 38.73
C THR A 168 15.73 -13.70 40.07
N SER A 169 16.92 -14.04 40.55
CA SER A 169 17.11 -14.66 41.87
C SER A 169 16.59 -13.81 43.00
N LEU A 170 16.80 -12.48 42.95
CA LEU A 170 16.25 -11.55 43.94
C LEU A 170 14.71 -11.55 43.92
N MET A 171 14.08 -11.53 42.74
CA MET A 171 12.62 -11.56 42.60
C MET A 171 12.02 -12.91 42.99
N THR A 172 12.72 -14.02 42.73
CA THR A 172 12.36 -15.36 43.19
C THR A 172 12.49 -15.47 44.71
N ALA A 173 13.56 -14.93 45.31
CA ALA A 173 13.72 -14.87 46.76
C ALA A 173 12.61 -14.03 47.41
N ALA A 174 12.28 -12.87 46.83
CA ALA A 174 11.16 -12.05 47.26
C ALA A 174 9.81 -12.78 47.13
N ALA A 175 9.60 -13.55 46.06
CA ALA A 175 8.44 -14.42 45.92
C ALA A 175 8.38 -15.50 47.02
N GLY A 176 9.54 -16.04 47.41
CA GLY A 176 9.67 -16.96 48.54
C GLY A 176 9.25 -16.33 49.86
N VAL A 177 9.65 -15.07 50.13
CA VAL A 177 9.20 -14.33 51.32
C VAL A 177 7.68 -14.15 51.31
N VAL A 178 7.08 -13.77 50.18
CA VAL A 178 5.62 -13.66 50.06
C VAL A 178 4.95 -15.02 50.28
N ALA A 179 5.52 -16.10 49.75
CA ALA A 179 5.00 -17.45 49.94
C ALA A 179 5.08 -17.89 51.42
N VAL A 180 6.17 -17.58 52.12
CA VAL A 180 6.30 -17.83 53.56
C VAL A 180 5.27 -17.02 54.35
N VAL A 181 5.05 -15.75 54.02
CA VAL A 181 3.98 -14.95 54.63
C VAL A 181 2.62 -15.62 54.40
N VAL A 182 2.33 -16.07 53.18
CA VAL A 182 1.10 -16.81 52.87
C VAL A 182 1.00 -18.12 53.65
N VAL A 183 2.09 -18.88 53.81
CA VAL A 183 2.11 -20.11 54.61
C VAL A 183 1.91 -19.83 56.09
N VAL A 184 2.55 -18.79 56.64
CA VAL A 184 2.37 -18.38 58.04
C VAL A 184 0.94 -17.93 58.28
N VAL A 185 0.37 -17.17 57.35
CA VAL A 185 -1.05 -16.76 57.37
C VAL A 185 -1.97 -17.97 57.31
N LEU A 186 -1.71 -18.93 56.42
CA LEU A 186 -2.52 -20.13 56.29
C LEU A 186 -2.35 -21.10 57.48
N TRP A 187 -1.16 -21.16 58.09
CA TRP A 187 -0.88 -21.94 59.30
C TRP A 187 -1.57 -21.30 60.49
N HIS A 188 -1.37 -19.99 60.67
CA HIS A 188 -2.04 -19.23 61.70
C HIS A 188 -3.56 -19.39 61.57
N TYR A 189 -4.10 -19.36 60.35
CA TYR A 189 -5.49 -19.72 60.10
C TYR A 189 -5.86 -21.18 60.47
N SER A 190 -5.06 -22.17 60.08
CA SER A 190 -5.32 -23.60 60.34
C SER A 190 -5.12 -24.00 61.81
N SER A 191 -4.29 -23.29 62.57
CA SER A 191 -4.04 -23.61 63.98
C SER A 191 -5.23 -23.30 64.89
N TRP A 192 -6.22 -22.56 64.39
CA TRP A 192 -7.46 -22.19 65.08
C TRP A 192 -8.69 -22.90 64.49
N HIS A 193 -8.51 -23.66 63.40
CA HIS A 193 -9.59 -24.37 62.71
C HIS A 193 -9.15 -25.84 62.49
N SER A 194 -9.85 -26.81 63.09
CA SER A 194 -9.57 -28.24 62.93
C SER A 194 -9.86 -28.71 61.49
N THR A 195 -8.95 -28.44 60.57
CA THR A 195 -9.02 -28.88 59.18
C THR A 195 -8.29 -30.21 59.01
N GLU A 196 -8.98 -31.27 58.58
CA GLU A 196 -8.34 -32.50 58.10
C GLU A 196 -7.66 -32.21 56.74
N GLY A 197 -6.34 -32.03 56.75
CA GLY A 197 -5.50 -31.88 55.56
C GLY A 197 -4.39 -30.84 55.71
N ASN A 198 -3.43 -30.82 54.77
CA ASN A 198 -2.33 -29.85 54.72
C ASN A 198 -2.49 -28.82 53.57
N PRO A 199 -3.58 -28.01 53.53
CA PRO A 199 -3.76 -26.96 52.51
C PRO A 199 -2.82 -25.76 52.70
N VAL A 200 -2.18 -25.65 53.87
CA VAL A 200 -1.30 -24.56 54.29
C VAL A 200 -0.07 -24.44 53.39
N VAL A 201 0.60 -25.57 53.13
CA VAL A 201 1.79 -25.61 52.27
C VAL A 201 1.42 -25.42 50.79
N GLY A 202 0.26 -25.93 50.37
CA GLY A 202 -0.21 -25.83 48.98
C GLY A 202 -0.43 -24.41 48.49
N GLY A 203 -1.04 -23.54 49.32
CA GLY A 203 -1.27 -22.14 48.97
C GLY A 203 0.03 -21.34 48.75
N GLY A 204 1.02 -21.56 49.62
CA GLY A 204 2.36 -20.96 49.47
C GLY A 204 3.07 -21.39 48.19
N ILE A 205 3.00 -22.68 47.84
CA ILE A 205 3.63 -23.23 46.62
C ILE A 205 3.01 -22.60 45.36
N VAL A 206 1.68 -22.45 45.30
CA VAL A 206 1.01 -21.84 44.15
C VAL A 206 1.41 -20.38 43.99
N VAL A 207 1.39 -19.58 45.07
CA VAL A 207 1.80 -18.17 45.04
C VAL A 207 3.28 -18.04 44.63
N PHE A 208 4.16 -18.85 45.22
CA PHE A 208 5.56 -18.90 44.83
C PHE A 208 5.75 -19.22 43.35
N GLY A 209 5.07 -20.24 42.84
CA GLY A 209 5.13 -20.66 41.44
C GLY A 209 4.65 -19.57 40.49
N VAL A 210 3.53 -18.92 40.79
CA VAL A 210 2.98 -17.82 39.98
C VAL A 210 3.91 -16.62 39.96
N LEU A 211 4.38 -16.14 41.12
CA LEU A 211 5.27 -14.98 41.21
C LEU A 211 6.63 -15.27 40.56
N THR A 212 7.17 -16.47 40.75
CA THR A 212 8.42 -16.92 40.10
C THR A 212 8.23 -17.01 38.59
N ALA A 213 7.08 -17.49 38.10
CA ALA A 213 6.79 -17.49 36.67
C ALA A 213 6.74 -16.05 36.12
N ILE A 214 6.08 -15.11 36.82
CA ILE A 214 6.05 -13.69 36.42
C ILE A 214 7.45 -13.07 36.42
N ALA A 215 8.30 -13.39 37.41
CA ALA A 215 9.70 -12.96 37.44
C ALA A 215 10.55 -13.59 36.32
N GLY A 216 10.23 -14.84 35.94
CA GLY A 216 10.86 -15.60 34.87
C GLY A 216 10.43 -15.19 33.47
N LEU A 217 9.30 -14.49 33.31
CA LEU A 217 8.90 -13.85 32.06
C LEU A 217 9.90 -12.76 31.71
N SER A 218 10.96 -13.12 30.98
CA SER A 218 12.06 -12.23 30.62
C SER A 218 11.55 -10.99 29.86
N PRO A 219 11.72 -9.77 30.40
CA PRO A 219 11.19 -8.54 29.82
C PRO A 219 12.04 -7.97 28.67
N GLY A 220 12.91 -8.80 28.06
CA GLY A 220 13.73 -8.48 26.89
C GLY A 220 15.19 -8.13 27.20
N GLU A 221 15.85 -7.46 26.25
CA GLU A 221 17.22 -6.94 26.38
C GLU A 221 17.23 -5.49 26.87
N ARG A 222 18.39 -5.06 27.35
CA ARG A 222 18.72 -3.66 27.61
C ARG A 222 20.16 -3.35 27.20
N ASP A 223 20.46 -2.07 27.16
CA ASP A 223 21.73 -1.50 26.80
C ASP A 223 22.88 -1.78 27.79
N THR A 224 24.10 -1.81 27.25
CA THR A 224 25.37 -1.60 27.97
C THR A 224 25.95 -0.23 27.60
N PRO A 225 26.91 0.33 28.38
CA PRO A 225 27.55 1.60 28.02
C PRO A 225 28.17 1.58 26.62
N LEU A 226 28.88 0.51 26.26
CA LEU A 226 29.45 0.30 24.93
C LEU A 226 28.35 0.22 23.87
N GLY A 227 27.32 -0.60 24.11
CA GLY A 227 26.21 -0.72 23.18
C GLY A 227 25.51 0.60 22.89
N ARG A 228 25.37 1.50 23.87
CA ARG A 228 24.76 2.82 23.65
C ARG A 228 25.60 3.68 22.71
N GLN A 229 26.92 3.63 22.83
CA GLN A 229 27.83 4.39 21.97
C GLN A 229 27.77 3.87 20.53
N VAL A 230 27.85 2.55 20.36
CA VAL A 230 27.73 1.89 19.06
C VAL A 230 26.36 2.15 18.43
N ALA A 231 25.28 2.07 19.21
CA ALA A 231 23.95 2.41 18.74
C ALA A 231 23.85 3.87 18.29
N ALA A 232 24.42 4.83 19.04
CA ALA A 232 24.43 6.24 18.65
C ALA A 232 25.19 6.46 17.32
N HIS A 233 26.33 5.78 17.12
CA HIS A 233 27.07 5.79 15.85
C HIS A 233 26.20 5.32 14.68
N TRP A 234 25.57 4.15 14.81
CA TRP A 234 24.69 3.60 13.76
C TRP A 234 23.43 4.42 13.50
N LEU A 235 22.93 5.14 14.52
CA LEU A 235 21.88 6.15 14.31
C LEU A 235 22.40 7.36 13.50
N GLY A 236 23.67 7.75 13.66
CA GLY A 236 24.32 8.74 12.79
C GLY A 236 24.47 8.25 11.35
N VAL A 237 24.85 6.99 11.14
CA VAL A 237 24.87 6.36 9.80
C VAL A 237 23.48 6.38 9.15
N ARG A 238 22.44 6.06 9.93
CA ARG A 238 21.06 6.14 9.46
C ARG A 238 20.67 7.54 8.99
N ASP A 239 21.03 8.56 9.76
CA ASP A 239 20.70 9.94 9.42
C ASP A 239 21.46 10.40 8.17
N TRP A 240 22.70 9.92 7.95
CA TRP A 240 23.44 10.13 6.70
C TRP A 240 22.79 9.43 5.49
N LEU A 241 22.41 8.16 5.63
CA LEU A 241 21.73 7.39 4.57
C LEU A 241 20.39 8.01 4.18
N ARG A 242 19.61 8.48 5.15
CA ARG A 242 18.34 9.18 4.89
C ARG A 242 18.51 10.56 4.26
N GLY A 243 19.69 11.16 4.37
CA GLY A 243 20.03 12.42 3.71
C GLY A 243 20.36 12.25 2.22
N HIS A 244 20.54 11.02 1.72
CA HIS A 244 20.79 10.76 0.31
C HIS A 244 19.47 10.61 -0.46
N GLU A 245 19.34 11.38 -1.54
CA GLU A 245 18.15 11.37 -2.39
C GLU A 245 17.95 9.97 -2.99
N GLN A 246 16.73 9.42 -2.89
CA GLN A 246 16.31 8.12 -3.43
C GLN A 246 16.93 6.86 -2.80
N PHE A 247 17.71 6.96 -1.72
CA PHE A 247 18.27 5.76 -1.06
C PHE A 247 17.19 4.82 -0.50
N ASP A 248 16.05 5.38 -0.09
CA ASP A 248 14.87 4.66 0.40
C ASP A 248 14.11 3.91 -0.71
N GLU A 249 14.32 4.31 -1.97
CA GLU A 249 13.69 3.75 -3.17
C GLU A 249 14.60 2.77 -3.91
N LEU A 250 15.76 2.42 -3.36
CA LEU A 250 16.64 1.43 -3.98
C LEU A 250 16.03 0.01 -3.91
N PRO A 251 16.01 -0.75 -5.02
CA PRO A 251 15.60 -2.14 -5.03
C PRO A 251 16.68 -3.06 -4.41
N PRO A 252 16.34 -4.30 -4.01
CA PRO A 252 17.30 -5.21 -3.39
C PRO A 252 18.52 -5.52 -4.27
N ALA A 253 18.35 -5.57 -5.60
CA ALA A 253 19.43 -5.82 -6.55
C ALA A 253 20.51 -4.72 -6.55
N SER A 254 20.19 -3.51 -6.05
CA SER A 254 21.16 -2.43 -5.88
C SER A 254 22.28 -2.77 -4.90
N VAL A 255 22.20 -3.89 -4.16
CA VAL A 255 23.32 -4.41 -3.34
C VAL A 255 24.57 -4.64 -4.19
N ALA A 256 24.44 -4.90 -5.49
CA ALA A 256 25.59 -5.05 -6.38
C ALA A 256 26.41 -3.75 -6.54
N ILE A 257 25.77 -2.60 -6.35
CA ILE A 257 26.38 -1.26 -6.49
C ILE A 257 26.68 -0.66 -5.12
N TRP A 258 25.71 -0.72 -4.22
CA TRP A 258 25.79 -0.13 -2.87
C TRP A 258 26.43 -1.05 -1.83
N ASP A 259 26.70 -2.30 -2.20
CA ASP A 259 27.40 -3.29 -1.38
C ASP A 259 26.80 -3.34 0.04
N ARG A 260 27.65 -3.32 1.07
CA ARG A 260 27.22 -3.39 2.48
C ARG A 260 26.40 -2.17 2.92
N TYR A 261 26.44 -1.03 2.23
CA TYR A 261 25.60 0.11 2.61
C TYR A 261 24.10 -0.22 2.51
N LEU A 262 23.69 -1.02 1.52
CA LEU A 262 22.28 -1.42 1.42
C LEU A 262 21.87 -2.35 2.56
N SER A 263 22.78 -3.25 2.99
CA SER A 263 22.52 -4.16 4.10
C SER A 263 22.39 -3.43 5.44
N TYR A 264 23.30 -2.48 5.71
CA TYR A 264 23.21 -1.63 6.89
C TYR A 264 22.04 -0.65 6.81
N GLY A 265 21.71 -0.16 5.61
CA GLY A 265 20.51 0.61 5.34
C GLY A 265 19.23 -0.13 5.75
N ALA A 266 19.11 -1.41 5.42
CA ALA A 266 18.01 -2.25 5.90
C ALA A 266 18.05 -2.40 7.43
N ALA A 267 19.24 -2.64 8.02
CA ALA A 267 19.37 -2.80 9.47
C ALA A 267 18.93 -1.57 10.26
N VAL A 268 19.24 -0.37 9.77
CA VAL A 268 18.89 0.90 10.43
C VAL A 268 17.53 1.45 10.03
N GLY A 269 16.84 0.81 9.09
CA GLY A 269 15.54 1.26 8.59
C GLY A 269 15.64 2.51 7.72
N ALA A 270 16.51 2.48 6.72
CA ALA A 270 16.65 3.50 5.67
C ALA A 270 16.20 3.02 4.27
N THR A 271 16.00 1.72 4.03
CA THR A 271 15.73 1.15 2.70
C THR A 271 14.28 0.64 2.56
N ARG A 272 13.31 1.54 2.36
CA ARG A 272 11.88 1.19 2.34
C ARG A 272 11.51 0.23 1.23
N LEU A 273 11.89 0.51 -0.02
CA LEU A 273 11.53 -0.33 -1.17
C LEU A 273 12.12 -1.73 -1.00
N THR A 274 13.43 -1.81 -0.72
CA THR A 274 14.12 -3.07 -0.45
C THR A 274 13.43 -3.90 0.64
N SER A 275 13.07 -3.32 1.79
CA SER A 275 12.35 -4.04 2.86
C SER A 275 10.94 -4.46 2.47
N THR A 276 10.25 -3.67 1.64
CA THR A 276 8.91 -4.02 1.14
C THR A 276 8.99 -5.21 0.16
N VAL A 277 10.05 -5.25 -0.65
CA VAL A 277 10.30 -6.29 -1.65
C VAL A 277 10.81 -7.58 -1.02
N LEU A 278 11.71 -7.47 -0.04
CA LEU A 278 12.27 -8.58 0.73
C LEU A 278 11.39 -9.01 1.91
N ASP A 279 10.08 -8.73 1.90
CA ASP A 279 9.19 -9.17 2.98
C ASP A 279 9.18 -10.70 3.04
N LEU A 280 9.83 -11.24 4.07
CA LEU A 280 9.89 -12.67 4.37
C LEU A 280 8.55 -13.21 4.90
N GLY A 281 7.44 -12.49 4.70
CA GLY A 281 6.10 -12.79 5.23
C GLY A 281 6.05 -12.69 6.75
N MET A 282 6.95 -11.89 7.33
CA MET A 282 7.13 -11.76 8.77
C MET A 282 6.51 -10.48 9.34
N GLY A 283 5.85 -9.71 8.47
CA GLY A 283 5.19 -8.43 8.73
C GLY A 283 4.78 -8.22 10.17
N ASN A 284 5.62 -7.51 10.91
CA ASN A 284 5.35 -7.20 12.29
C ASN A 284 4.43 -5.99 12.36
N ARG A 285 3.10 -6.18 12.48
CA ARG A 285 2.12 -5.08 12.69
C ARG A 285 2.44 -4.10 13.83
N LYS A 286 3.40 -4.44 14.70
CA LYS A 286 3.89 -3.58 15.79
C LYS A 286 5.05 -2.68 15.35
N LEU A 287 5.52 -2.73 14.11
CA LEU A 287 6.60 -1.92 13.58
C LEU A 287 6.33 -1.61 12.10
N VAL A 288 5.83 -0.42 11.80
CA VAL A 288 5.28 -0.06 10.48
C VAL A 288 6.02 1.16 9.93
N TRP A 289 6.12 1.30 8.61
CA TRP A 289 6.75 2.45 7.96
C TRP A 289 5.84 3.68 7.95
N SER A 290 6.44 4.86 8.15
CA SER A 290 5.81 6.18 7.99
C SER A 290 6.72 7.08 7.14
N SER A 291 6.11 7.86 6.27
CA SER A 291 6.74 8.91 5.46
C SER A 291 6.61 10.31 6.09
N LEU A 292 5.86 10.43 7.18
CA LEU A 292 5.62 11.70 7.87
C LEU A 292 6.94 12.31 8.37
N GLY A 293 7.14 13.60 8.08
CA GLY A 293 8.38 14.32 8.41
C GLY A 293 9.42 14.36 7.29
N GLY A 294 9.11 13.86 6.09
CA GLY A 294 9.92 14.02 4.88
C GLY A 294 10.99 12.96 4.65
N THR A 295 11.21 12.06 5.62
CA THR A 295 12.08 10.89 5.47
C THR A 295 11.36 9.64 6.00
N TRP A 296 11.48 8.52 5.28
CA TRP A 296 10.85 7.28 5.71
C TRP A 296 11.49 6.72 6.98
N HIS A 297 10.67 6.35 7.94
CA HIS A 297 11.12 5.77 9.19
C HIS A 297 10.14 4.75 9.76
N ARG A 298 10.61 3.88 10.66
CA ARG A 298 9.80 2.84 11.32
C ARG A 298 9.18 3.37 12.61
N VAL A 299 7.89 3.12 12.80
CA VAL A 299 7.10 3.51 13.99
C VAL A 299 6.56 2.27 14.68
N ARG A 300 6.79 2.17 16.00
CA ARG A 300 6.34 1.04 16.81
C ARG A 300 4.90 1.21 17.30
N VAL A 301 4.02 0.28 16.94
CA VAL A 301 2.60 0.32 17.32
C VAL A 301 2.28 -0.60 18.50
N ARG A 302 1.66 -0.04 19.55
CA ARG A 302 1.10 -0.81 20.68
C ARG A 302 -0.41 -1.03 20.51
N TYR A 303 -0.85 -2.29 20.64
CA TYR A 303 -2.26 -2.69 20.57
C TYR A 303 -2.81 -3.10 21.95
N PRO A 304 -3.74 -2.33 22.56
CA PRO A 304 -4.31 -2.66 23.87
C PRO A 304 -5.34 -3.80 23.82
N ARG A 305 -4.96 -5.01 24.27
CA ARG A 305 -5.85 -6.21 24.20
C ARG A 305 -6.73 -6.44 25.42
N PHE A 306 -6.21 -6.25 26.62
CA PHE A 306 -6.88 -6.62 27.88
C PHE A 306 -7.63 -5.45 28.57
N SER A 307 -7.81 -4.33 27.87
CA SER A 307 -8.39 -3.12 28.45
C SER A 307 -9.90 -3.07 28.22
N ALA A 308 -10.69 -3.33 29.28
CA ALA A 308 -12.16 -3.31 29.21
C ALA A 308 -12.74 -1.95 28.75
N ARG A 309 -12.01 -0.85 28.98
CA ARG A 309 -12.37 0.52 28.57
C ARG A 309 -12.02 0.88 27.13
N TYR A 310 -11.18 0.10 26.46
CA TYR A 310 -10.58 0.50 25.19
C TYR A 310 -11.68 0.65 24.11
N GLY A 311 -11.69 1.80 23.43
CA GLY A 311 -12.64 2.17 22.37
C GLY A 311 -14.11 2.25 22.79
N GLN A 312 -14.43 2.24 24.09
CA GLN A 312 -15.80 2.33 24.60
C GLN A 312 -16.30 3.79 24.63
N THR A 313 -17.63 3.97 24.54
CA THR A 313 -18.29 5.27 24.76
C THR A 313 -18.67 5.44 26.22
N LEU A 314 -18.78 6.68 26.69
CA LEU A 314 -19.18 6.95 28.08
C LEU A 314 -20.54 6.32 28.43
N PRO A 315 -21.60 6.40 27.60
CA PRO A 315 -22.87 5.71 27.89
C PRO A 315 -22.77 4.19 28.01
N LYS A 316 -21.73 3.53 27.47
CA LYS A 316 -21.49 2.09 27.68
C LYS A 316 -20.71 1.79 28.95
N LEU A 317 -19.93 2.76 29.44
CA LEU A 317 -19.17 2.64 30.68
C LEU A 317 -20.02 3.02 31.91
N LEU A 318 -20.98 3.94 31.77
CA LEU A 318 -21.85 4.41 32.85
C LEU A 318 -22.68 3.28 33.48
N PRO A 319 -23.38 2.39 32.74
CA PRO A 319 -24.10 1.27 33.34
C PRO A 319 -23.17 0.31 34.06
N ARG A 320 -21.96 0.07 33.54
CA ARG A 320 -20.97 -0.79 34.22
C ARG A 320 -20.50 -0.16 35.53
N ALA A 321 -20.18 1.12 35.51
CA ALA A 321 -19.81 1.85 36.71
C ALA A 321 -20.98 1.91 37.72
N ALA A 322 -22.20 2.17 37.25
CA ALA A 322 -23.40 2.20 38.06
C ALA A 322 -23.73 0.83 38.65
N ILE A 323 -23.60 -0.27 37.88
CA ILE A 323 -23.76 -1.64 38.39
C ILE A 323 -22.66 -1.94 39.42
N SER A 324 -21.39 -1.60 39.15
CA SER A 324 -20.33 -1.79 40.14
C SER A 324 -20.58 -0.98 41.42
N ILE A 325 -21.06 0.26 41.30
CA ILE A 325 -21.41 1.10 42.46
C ILE A 325 -22.65 0.59 43.18
N ALA A 326 -23.69 0.17 42.45
CA ALA A 326 -24.95 -0.32 43.01
C ALA A 326 -24.76 -1.69 43.66
N VAL A 327 -24.04 -2.61 43.02
CA VAL A 327 -23.65 -3.89 43.63
C VAL A 327 -22.75 -3.61 44.82
N GLY A 328 -21.71 -2.78 44.68
CA GLY A 328 -20.83 -2.45 45.80
C GLY A 328 -21.56 -1.82 46.98
N GLY A 329 -22.46 -0.87 46.72
CA GLY A 329 -23.31 -0.23 47.72
C GLY A 329 -24.38 -1.16 48.30
N PHE A 330 -24.94 -2.07 47.51
CA PHE A 330 -25.88 -3.09 47.98
C PHE A 330 -25.16 -4.09 48.89
N LEU A 331 -23.98 -4.56 48.50
CA LEU A 331 -23.15 -5.43 49.33
C LEU A 331 -22.80 -4.73 50.65
N LEU A 332 -22.46 -3.43 50.62
CA LEU A 332 -22.24 -2.66 51.84
C LEU A 332 -23.50 -2.33 52.63
N LYS A 333 -24.69 -2.24 52.00
CA LYS A 333 -25.94 -1.98 52.71
C LYS A 333 -26.49 -3.24 53.38
N VAL A 334 -26.31 -4.40 52.75
CA VAL A 334 -26.82 -5.68 53.24
C VAL A 334 -25.84 -6.32 54.22
N PHE A 335 -24.54 -6.30 53.90
CA PHE A 335 -23.51 -6.97 54.68
C PHE A 335 -22.64 -5.98 55.48
N GLY A 336 -22.86 -4.67 55.34
CA GLY A 336 -22.14 -3.62 56.06
C GLY A 336 -22.74 -3.15 57.41
N PRO A 337 -24.05 -3.23 57.68
CA PRO A 337 -24.59 -2.98 59.03
C PRO A 337 -24.19 -4.08 60.02
N ASP A 338 -24.13 -5.33 59.55
CA ASP A 338 -23.63 -6.50 60.28
C ASP A 338 -22.10 -6.68 60.11
N PHE A 339 -21.42 -5.66 59.53
CA PHE A 339 -19.97 -5.65 59.41
C PHE A 339 -19.34 -5.33 60.75
N ASP A 340 -19.20 -6.37 61.56
CA ASP A 340 -18.39 -6.30 62.76
C ASP A 340 -16.94 -6.64 62.44
N LEU A 341 -16.09 -5.65 62.71
CA LEU A 341 -14.65 -5.81 62.67
C LEU A 341 -14.16 -6.84 63.70
N VAL A 342 -15.01 -7.46 64.55
CA VAL A 342 -14.73 -8.62 65.43
C VAL A 342 -16.02 -9.48 65.63
N PRO A 343 -16.08 -10.77 65.26
CA PRO A 343 -17.21 -11.64 65.61
C PRO A 343 -17.10 -12.08 67.08
N ASN A 344 -18.17 -11.93 67.86
CA ASN A 344 -18.17 -12.27 69.30
C ASN A 344 -18.75 -13.65 69.64
N SER A 345 -19.12 -14.48 68.64
CA SER A 345 -19.77 -15.77 68.89
C SER A 345 -18.82 -16.96 68.76
N ALA A 346 -19.06 -17.99 69.58
CA ALA A 346 -18.25 -19.22 69.66
C ALA A 346 -18.69 -20.32 68.67
N ASP A 347 -19.75 -20.08 67.87
CA ASP A 347 -20.35 -21.05 66.96
C ASP A 347 -19.72 -20.99 65.56
N GLN A 348 -19.27 -22.13 65.04
CA GLN A 348 -18.55 -22.27 63.77
C GLN A 348 -19.35 -21.81 62.54
N ALA A 349 -20.67 -22.06 62.52
CA ALA A 349 -21.52 -21.70 61.38
C ALA A 349 -21.66 -20.17 61.25
N GLU A 350 -21.75 -19.47 62.38
CA GLU A 350 -21.90 -18.01 62.45
C GLU A 350 -20.59 -17.28 62.09
N GLN A 351 -19.45 -17.88 62.41
CA GLN A 351 -18.12 -17.36 62.02
C GLN A 351 -17.85 -17.47 60.52
N ILE A 352 -18.20 -18.61 59.89
CA ILE A 352 -18.11 -18.79 58.42
C ILE A 352 -18.98 -17.77 57.71
N PHE A 353 -20.21 -17.58 58.20
CA PHE A 353 -21.14 -16.58 57.68
C PHE A 353 -20.56 -15.16 57.77
N THR A 354 -19.88 -14.82 58.87
CA THR A 354 -19.26 -13.50 59.09
C THR A 354 -18.05 -13.24 58.19
N MET A 355 -17.21 -14.23 57.90
CA MET A 355 -16.05 -14.06 56.98
C MET A 355 -16.48 -13.90 55.52
N VAL A 356 -17.48 -14.68 55.09
CA VAL A 356 -18.09 -14.51 53.76
C VAL A 356 -18.66 -13.09 53.63
N THR A 357 -19.38 -12.63 54.66
CA THR A 357 -19.92 -11.26 54.77
C THR A 357 -18.81 -10.20 54.67
N ALA A 358 -17.67 -10.36 55.34
CA ALA A 358 -16.55 -9.40 55.28
C ALA A 358 -15.82 -9.39 53.92
N GLY A 359 -15.61 -10.55 53.30
CA GLY A 359 -15.05 -10.63 51.93
C GLY A 359 -15.98 -9.96 50.91
N VAL A 360 -17.29 -10.14 51.08
CA VAL A 360 -18.33 -9.47 50.29
C VAL A 360 -18.28 -7.94 50.48
N VAL A 361 -18.03 -7.44 51.70
CA VAL A 361 -17.81 -6.01 51.99
C VAL A 361 -16.57 -5.44 51.29
N VAL A 362 -15.42 -6.14 51.32
CA VAL A 362 -14.19 -5.70 50.63
C VAL A 362 -14.38 -5.68 49.11
N VAL A 363 -15.01 -6.72 48.55
CA VAL A 363 -15.41 -6.72 47.13
C VAL A 363 -16.33 -5.52 46.86
N GLY A 364 -17.26 -5.21 47.76
CA GLY A 364 -18.11 -4.04 47.67
C GLY A 364 -17.35 -2.72 47.61
N LEU A 365 -16.34 -2.53 48.47
CA LEU A 365 -15.46 -1.35 48.48
C LEU A 365 -14.61 -1.23 47.20
N VAL A 366 -14.01 -2.32 46.73
CA VAL A 366 -13.22 -2.34 45.48
C VAL A 366 -14.12 -1.99 44.28
N LEU A 367 -15.34 -2.53 44.25
CA LEU A 367 -16.32 -2.22 43.21
C LEU A 367 -16.75 -0.75 43.27
N LEU A 368 -16.94 -0.17 44.46
CA LEU A 368 -17.22 1.26 44.63
C LEU A 368 -16.06 2.14 44.13
N VAL A 369 -14.82 1.85 44.55
CA VAL A 369 -13.64 2.64 44.14
C VAL A 369 -13.40 2.50 42.64
N SER A 370 -13.51 1.29 42.08
CA SER A 370 -13.35 1.04 40.65
C SER A 370 -14.45 1.72 39.83
N GLY A 371 -15.71 1.63 40.29
CA GLY A 371 -16.85 2.30 39.66
C GLY A 371 -16.74 3.82 39.73
N GLY A 372 -16.39 4.38 40.89
CA GLY A 372 -16.15 5.80 41.10
C GLY A 372 -14.99 6.33 40.25
N HIS A 373 -13.85 5.64 40.21
CA HIS A 373 -12.73 5.99 39.34
C HIS A 373 -13.13 5.97 37.86
N THR A 374 -13.93 4.99 37.44
CA THR A 374 -14.44 4.90 36.06
C THR A 374 -15.38 6.07 35.74
N LEU A 375 -16.23 6.48 36.68
CA LEU A 375 -17.12 7.63 36.55
C LEU A 375 -16.32 8.94 36.41
N VAL A 376 -15.43 9.21 37.38
CA VAL A 376 -14.61 10.43 37.41
C VAL A 376 -13.73 10.53 36.17
N ARG A 377 -13.01 9.44 35.81
CA ARG A 377 -12.16 9.44 34.62
C ARG A 377 -12.96 9.47 33.32
N GLY A 378 -14.14 8.87 33.28
CA GLY A 378 -15.03 8.91 32.13
C GLY A 378 -15.53 10.32 31.85
N VAL A 379 -15.92 11.06 32.89
CA VAL A 379 -16.31 12.48 32.80
C VAL A 379 -15.10 13.34 32.45
N ALA A 380 -13.94 13.12 33.07
CA ALA A 380 -12.73 13.85 32.73
C ALA A 380 -12.31 13.62 31.26
N ASP A 381 -12.47 12.41 30.73
CA ASP A 381 -12.19 12.09 29.32
C ASP A 381 -13.07 12.90 28.36
N LEU A 382 -14.27 13.34 28.81
CA LEU A 382 -15.16 14.22 28.03
C LEU A 382 -14.62 15.65 27.83
N VAL A 383 -13.77 16.13 28.73
CA VAL A 383 -13.18 17.47 28.65
C VAL A 383 -11.73 17.46 28.16
N THR A 384 -11.06 16.30 28.14
CA THR A 384 -9.67 16.17 27.67
C THR A 384 -9.56 15.72 26.21
N GLU A 385 -10.40 16.23 25.31
CA GLU A 385 -10.24 15.95 23.87
C GLU A 385 -8.86 16.38 23.39
N ARG A 386 -8.28 15.58 22.49
CA ARG A 386 -7.06 15.96 21.78
C ARG A 386 -7.27 15.76 20.30
N THR A 387 -6.75 16.69 19.52
CA THR A 387 -6.63 16.53 18.07
C THR A 387 -5.23 15.99 17.77
N VAL A 388 -5.17 14.96 16.95
CA VAL A 388 -3.95 14.32 16.47
C VAL A 388 -4.02 14.33 14.96
N THR A 389 -3.02 14.91 14.31
CA THR A 389 -2.88 14.87 12.85
C THR A 389 -1.66 14.02 12.52
N GLY A 390 -1.80 13.12 11.57
CA GLY A 390 -0.74 12.16 11.30
C GLY A 390 -1.05 11.16 10.19
N GLU A 391 -0.06 10.36 9.82
CA GLU A 391 -0.16 9.32 8.80
C GLU A 391 -0.77 8.05 9.37
N VAL A 392 -1.74 7.45 8.68
CA VAL A 392 -2.31 6.15 9.01
C VAL A 392 -1.28 5.08 8.73
N LEU A 393 -0.84 4.38 9.76
CA LEU A 393 0.13 3.29 9.61
C LEU A 393 -0.55 1.96 9.36
N TRP A 394 -1.67 1.72 10.04
CA TRP A 394 -2.31 0.41 10.04
C TRP A 394 -3.77 0.50 10.46
N LEU A 395 -4.63 -0.22 9.75
CA LEU A 395 -6.05 -0.37 10.05
C LEU A 395 -6.46 -1.86 10.15
N GLU A 396 -6.97 -2.31 11.30
CA GLU A 396 -7.37 -3.73 11.51
C GLU A 396 -8.70 -3.83 12.26
N VAL A 397 -9.57 -4.78 11.91
CA VAL A 397 -10.78 -5.09 12.67
C VAL A 397 -10.43 -5.59 14.07
N TRP A 398 -10.96 -4.94 15.13
CA TRP A 398 -10.76 -5.40 16.51
C TRP A 398 -11.97 -6.11 17.10
N ARG A 399 -13.16 -5.50 17.00
CA ARG A 399 -14.39 -6.07 17.56
C ARG A 399 -15.48 -6.15 16.53
N THR A 400 -16.12 -7.31 16.51
CA THR A 400 -17.28 -7.63 15.70
C THR A 400 -18.50 -7.85 16.60
N THR A 401 -19.68 -7.64 16.03
CA THR A 401 -20.96 -7.99 16.64
C THR A 401 -21.48 -9.23 15.93
N ASN A 402 -21.74 -10.29 16.70
CA ASN A 402 -22.40 -11.49 16.20
C ASN A 402 -23.87 -11.17 15.89
N GLN A 403 -24.35 -11.58 14.72
CA GLN A 403 -25.73 -11.35 14.28
C GLN A 403 -26.57 -12.65 14.14
N GLY A 404 -26.11 -13.76 14.73
CA GLY A 404 -26.71 -15.10 14.61
C GLY A 404 -25.88 -16.03 13.72
N GLU A 405 -26.24 -17.32 13.65
CA GLU A 405 -25.52 -18.33 12.84
C GLU A 405 -25.59 -18.05 11.33
N ASP A 406 -26.67 -17.44 10.83
CA ASP A 406 -26.90 -17.22 9.40
C ASP A 406 -26.51 -15.83 8.88
N ARG A 407 -25.86 -14.97 9.69
CA ARG A 407 -25.46 -13.62 9.27
C ARG A 407 -23.99 -13.32 9.57
N PRO A 408 -23.24 -12.76 8.61
CA PRO A 408 -21.83 -12.43 8.81
C PRO A 408 -21.68 -11.40 9.93
N ALA A 409 -20.70 -11.63 10.82
CA ALA A 409 -20.42 -10.75 11.95
C ALA A 409 -20.04 -9.35 11.47
N ARG A 410 -20.69 -8.30 11.98
CA ARG A 410 -20.41 -6.92 11.58
C ARG A 410 -19.30 -6.30 12.44
N PRO A 411 -18.20 -5.79 11.85
CA PRO A 411 -17.21 -5.02 12.60
C PRO A 411 -17.84 -3.73 13.12
N TRP A 412 -17.58 -3.39 14.39
CA TRP A 412 -18.01 -2.11 14.96
C TRP A 412 -16.85 -1.25 15.49
N LEU A 413 -15.65 -1.84 15.60
CA LEU A 413 -14.46 -1.13 16.08
C LEU A 413 -13.19 -1.69 15.46
N HIS A 414 -12.35 -0.79 14.99
CA HIS A 414 -11.07 -1.07 14.35
C HIS A 414 -9.92 -0.51 15.19
N TYR A 415 -8.75 -1.12 15.11
CA TYR A 415 -7.48 -0.51 15.50
C TYR A 415 -7.06 0.45 14.39
N LEU A 416 -6.85 1.71 14.73
CA LEU A 416 -6.25 2.72 13.86
C LEU A 416 -4.91 3.15 14.47
N ALA A 417 -3.80 2.77 13.83
CA ALA A 417 -2.48 3.26 14.17
C ALA A 417 -2.19 4.54 13.38
N VAL A 418 -1.82 5.62 14.07
CA VAL A 418 -1.47 6.90 13.45
C VAL A 418 -0.10 7.32 13.97
N ASP A 419 0.81 7.68 13.06
CA ASP A 419 2.04 8.41 13.41
C ASP A 419 1.76 9.91 13.36
N ASP A 420 2.00 10.61 14.47
CA ASP A 420 1.84 12.06 14.59
C ASP A 420 3.17 12.81 14.41
N GLY A 421 4.25 12.11 14.07
CA GLY A 421 5.58 12.68 13.84
C GLY A 421 6.29 13.09 15.12
N THR A 422 5.69 12.88 16.30
CA THR A 422 6.28 13.26 17.59
C THR A 422 7.26 12.23 18.13
N GLY A 423 7.30 11.02 17.54
CA GLY A 423 8.32 10.02 17.83
C GLY A 423 8.06 8.65 17.22
N ASP A 424 9.03 7.75 17.38
CA ASP A 424 9.07 6.38 16.84
C ASP A 424 8.08 5.38 17.48
N ARG A 425 7.05 5.85 18.22
CA ARG A 425 6.10 4.97 18.91
C ARG A 425 4.70 5.57 18.99
N THR A 426 3.75 4.81 18.48
CA THR A 426 2.32 5.10 18.64
C THR A 426 1.58 3.98 19.38
N THR A 427 0.36 4.27 19.81
CA THR A 427 -0.57 3.27 20.36
C THR A 427 -1.86 3.39 19.59
N ALA A 428 -2.33 2.27 19.06
CA ALA A 428 -3.51 2.24 18.21
C ALA A 428 -4.74 2.84 18.93
N TRP A 429 -5.51 3.62 18.21
CA TRP A 429 -6.79 4.19 18.60
C TRP A 429 -7.94 3.26 18.21
N GLY A 430 -9.03 3.28 18.97
CA GLY A 430 -10.26 2.59 18.63
C GLY A 430 -11.08 3.44 17.66
N LEU A 431 -11.08 3.07 16.38
CA LEU A 431 -11.81 3.73 15.31
C LEU A 431 -13.19 3.07 15.10
N PRO A 432 -14.29 3.80 15.29
CA PRO A 432 -15.63 3.33 14.94
C PRO A 432 -15.72 2.89 13.47
N SER A 433 -16.44 1.80 13.19
CA SER A 433 -16.51 1.21 11.84
C SER A 433 -17.05 2.15 10.76
N GLN A 434 -17.87 3.13 11.12
CA GLN A 434 -18.41 4.14 10.20
C GLN A 434 -17.33 4.94 9.46
N TRP A 435 -16.12 5.06 10.03
CA TRP A 435 -14.98 5.78 9.41
C TRP A 435 -13.88 4.86 8.90
N ALA A 436 -14.03 3.55 9.08
CA ALA A 436 -13.00 2.60 8.67
C ALA A 436 -12.89 2.46 7.14
N GLY A 437 -13.94 2.82 6.40
CA GLY A 437 -13.90 2.87 4.94
C GLY A 437 -13.31 4.17 4.37
N ASP A 438 -13.15 5.19 5.19
CA ASP A 438 -12.82 6.55 4.73
C ASP A 438 -11.30 6.76 4.53
N CYS A 439 -10.46 5.85 5.03
CA CYS A 439 -8.99 5.96 4.93
C CYS A 439 -8.32 4.60 4.71
N ARG A 440 -7.12 4.64 4.12
CA ARG A 440 -6.22 3.51 3.96
C ARG A 440 -4.85 3.80 4.57
N ASP A 441 -4.01 2.77 4.62
CA ASP A 441 -2.63 2.90 5.08
C ASP A 441 -1.87 3.94 4.22
N GLY A 442 -1.12 4.80 4.90
CA GLY A 442 -0.39 5.95 4.36
C GLY A 442 -1.17 7.26 4.25
N ASP A 443 -2.50 7.25 4.42
CA ASP A 443 -3.28 8.50 4.34
C ASP A 443 -2.96 9.42 5.52
N VAL A 444 -2.91 10.73 5.30
CA VAL A 444 -2.77 11.72 6.37
C VAL A 444 -4.16 12.09 6.87
N VAL A 445 -4.41 11.82 8.15
CA VAL A 445 -5.69 12.02 8.81
C VAL A 445 -5.56 12.98 9.98
N THR A 446 -6.62 13.76 10.21
CA THR A 446 -6.82 14.48 11.46
C THR A 446 -7.92 13.79 12.24
N ILE A 447 -7.57 13.27 13.41
CA ILE A 447 -8.48 12.59 14.31
C ILE A 447 -8.63 13.37 15.61
N ARG A 448 -9.86 13.46 16.09
CA ARG A 448 -10.14 13.91 17.46
C ARG A 448 -10.37 12.71 18.33
N VAL A 449 -9.66 12.64 19.45
CA VAL A 449 -9.56 11.45 20.27
C VAL A 449 -9.83 11.72 21.74
N ARG A 450 -10.27 10.66 22.41
CA ARG A 450 -10.45 10.55 23.86
C ARG A 450 -9.26 9.79 24.45
N PRO A 451 -8.30 10.44 25.12
CA PRO A 451 -7.04 9.81 25.51
C PRO A 451 -7.18 8.61 26.46
N TRP A 452 -8.14 8.64 27.39
CA TRP A 452 -8.27 7.61 28.42
C TRP A 452 -8.96 6.35 27.89
N THR A 453 -10.07 6.52 27.17
CA THR A 453 -10.75 5.43 26.46
C THR A 453 -10.06 5.01 25.16
N ARG A 454 -9.15 5.84 24.64
CA ARG A 454 -8.49 5.68 23.33
C ARG A 454 -9.47 5.62 22.16
N ARG A 455 -10.61 6.30 22.25
CA ARG A 455 -11.63 6.29 21.20
C ARG A 455 -11.50 7.49 20.26
N VAL A 456 -11.65 7.25 18.95
CA VAL A 456 -11.82 8.31 17.95
C VAL A 456 -13.26 8.83 18.01
N VAL A 457 -13.42 10.15 18.06
CA VAL A 457 -14.72 10.85 18.15
C VAL A 457 -15.00 11.79 16.99
N ALA A 458 -13.97 12.18 16.24
CA ALA A 458 -14.12 12.80 14.93
C ALA A 458 -12.96 12.37 14.04
N PHE A 459 -13.20 12.33 12.73
CA PHE A 459 -12.27 11.81 11.74
C PHE A 459 -12.37 12.66 10.47
N ALA A 460 -11.23 13.04 9.90
CA ALA A 460 -11.13 13.72 8.62
C ALA A 460 -9.85 13.29 7.90
N VAL A 461 -9.94 13.03 6.60
CA VAL A 461 -8.76 12.80 5.75
C VAL A 461 -8.27 14.16 5.25
N VAL A 462 -7.00 14.47 5.50
CA VAL A 462 -6.36 15.75 5.16
C VAL A 462 -5.51 15.62 3.90
N GLY A 463 -4.94 14.43 3.66
CA GLY A 463 -4.19 14.11 2.46
C GLY A 463 -4.18 12.63 2.21
N HIS A 464 -4.18 12.22 0.95
CA HIS A 464 -4.04 10.81 0.61
C HIS A 464 -2.56 10.44 0.46
N SER A 465 -2.22 9.19 0.75
CA SER A 465 -0.84 8.71 0.81
C SER A 465 -0.02 9.00 -0.46
N ARG A 466 1.30 9.23 -0.31
CA ARG A 466 2.25 9.12 -1.44
C ARG A 466 2.21 7.72 -2.07
N SER A 467 1.87 6.69 -1.30
CA SER A 467 1.66 5.33 -1.82
C SER A 467 0.49 5.25 -2.80
N ARG A 468 -0.56 6.07 -2.70
CA ARG A 468 -1.59 6.18 -3.75
C ARG A 468 -1.03 6.79 -5.03
N ARG A 469 -0.02 7.67 -4.93
CA ARG A 469 0.74 8.21 -6.07
C ARG A 469 1.81 7.27 -6.64
N LEU A 470 2.27 6.27 -5.88
CA LEU A 470 3.34 5.33 -6.28
C LEU A 470 2.83 3.93 -6.65
N VAL A 471 1.71 3.47 -6.08
CA VAL A 471 1.12 2.14 -6.33
C VAL A 471 0.22 2.11 -7.57
N GLU A 472 -0.19 3.27 -8.10
CA GLU A 472 -0.82 3.40 -9.43
C GLU A 472 0.19 3.79 -10.52
N ARG A 473 1.48 3.45 -10.35
CA ARG A 473 2.46 3.49 -11.45
C ARG A 473 2.29 2.25 -12.32
N GLU A 474 1.35 2.35 -13.26
CA GLU A 474 1.22 1.38 -14.33
C GLU A 474 2.05 1.90 -15.51
N ILE A 475 3.08 1.15 -15.91
CA ILE A 475 3.74 1.40 -17.20
C ILE A 475 2.71 1.04 -18.27
N LEU A 476 2.24 2.05 -18.99
CA LEU A 476 1.31 1.82 -20.08
C LEU A 476 2.11 1.25 -21.26
N THR A 477 1.94 -0.04 -21.54
CA THR A 477 2.57 -0.70 -22.68
C THR A 477 1.77 -0.37 -23.95
N GLY A 478 2.38 0.34 -24.90
CA GLY A 478 1.71 0.68 -26.17
C GLY A 478 2.29 1.86 -26.95
N GLY A 479 3.00 2.79 -26.30
CA GLY A 479 3.72 3.88 -26.98
C GLY A 479 5.13 3.45 -27.39
N GLY A 480 5.55 3.74 -28.62
CA GLY A 480 6.92 3.46 -29.06
C GLY A 480 7.98 4.18 -28.21
N VAL A 481 9.17 3.54 -28.09
CA VAL A 481 10.50 3.98 -27.58
C VAL A 481 10.61 4.73 -26.24
N ASN A 482 9.56 5.37 -25.72
CA ASN A 482 9.59 6.18 -24.49
C ASN A 482 8.64 5.63 -23.41
N GLU A 483 9.11 5.59 -22.17
CA GLU A 483 8.34 5.10 -21.02
C GLU A 483 7.22 6.08 -20.64
N VAL A 484 5.96 5.63 -20.78
CA VAL A 484 4.76 6.37 -20.37
C VAL A 484 4.22 5.71 -19.11
N VAL A 485 4.13 6.50 -18.03
CA VAL A 485 3.77 6.00 -16.70
C VAL A 485 2.45 6.63 -16.30
N ARG A 486 1.41 5.81 -16.12
CA ARG A 486 0.18 6.27 -15.46
C ARG A 486 0.50 6.57 -14.00
N ILE A 487 -0.04 7.65 -13.46
CA ILE A 487 0.05 8.05 -12.05
C ILE A 487 -1.37 8.40 -11.61
N GLY A 488 -2.12 7.39 -11.16
CA GLY A 488 -3.52 7.53 -10.78
C GLY A 488 -4.45 7.92 -11.92
N ASP A 489 -5.02 9.13 -11.87
CA ASP A 489 -5.87 9.73 -12.91
C ASP A 489 -5.07 10.59 -13.91
N THR A 490 -3.74 10.50 -13.87
CA THR A 490 -2.85 11.22 -14.77
C THR A 490 -1.89 10.29 -15.51
N VAL A 491 -1.27 10.78 -16.57
CA VAL A 491 -0.24 10.11 -17.36
C VAL A 491 0.98 11.00 -17.41
N ARG A 492 2.12 10.48 -16.97
CA ARG A 492 3.44 11.11 -17.08
C ARG A 492 4.15 10.59 -18.31
N ARG A 493 4.54 11.47 -19.22
CA ARG A 493 5.33 11.12 -20.42
C ARG A 493 6.44 12.15 -20.70
N PRO A 494 7.51 11.78 -21.41
CA PRO A 494 8.56 12.71 -21.78
C PRO A 494 8.07 13.82 -22.72
N THR A 495 8.59 15.03 -22.56
CA THR A 495 8.32 16.15 -23.48
C THR A 495 9.29 16.16 -24.66
N GLY A 496 8.79 16.39 -25.87
CA GLY A 496 9.58 16.75 -27.05
C GLY A 496 9.59 18.26 -27.35
N PRO A 497 10.41 18.73 -28.32
CA PRO A 497 10.44 20.14 -28.75
C PRO A 497 9.08 20.72 -29.16
N TRP A 498 8.14 19.88 -29.60
CA TRP A 498 6.79 20.27 -30.00
C TRP A 498 5.78 20.40 -28.85
N SER A 499 6.15 19.95 -27.64
CA SER A 499 5.21 19.86 -26.50
C SER A 499 4.57 21.19 -26.16
N ALA A 500 5.28 22.31 -26.33
CA ALA A 500 4.73 23.64 -26.09
C ALA A 500 3.50 23.93 -26.97
N ARG A 501 3.52 23.54 -28.26
CA ARG A 501 2.39 23.70 -29.17
C ARG A 501 1.25 22.75 -28.85
N VAL A 502 1.58 21.51 -28.47
CA VAL A 502 0.59 20.53 -28.01
C VAL A 502 -0.10 21.02 -26.73
N HIS A 503 0.62 21.59 -25.77
CA HIS A 503 0.01 22.13 -24.55
C HIS A 503 -0.92 23.31 -24.83
N GLU A 504 -0.55 24.20 -25.76
CA GLU A 504 -1.43 25.29 -26.21
C GLU A 504 -2.71 24.75 -26.84
N LEU A 505 -2.61 23.71 -27.67
CA LEU A 505 -3.74 23.02 -28.27
C LEU A 505 -4.66 22.38 -27.20
N LEU A 506 -4.11 21.59 -26.29
CA LEU A 506 -4.89 20.92 -25.24
C LEU A 506 -5.58 21.92 -24.31
N ARG A 507 -4.91 23.04 -23.98
CA ARG A 507 -5.52 24.15 -23.23
C ARG A 507 -6.67 24.80 -24.00
N HIS A 508 -6.53 24.99 -25.32
CA HIS A 508 -7.62 25.51 -26.17
C HIS A 508 -8.80 24.54 -26.23
N LEU A 509 -8.57 23.24 -26.43
CA LEU A 509 -9.62 22.22 -26.43
C LEU A 509 -10.41 22.20 -25.11
N ALA A 510 -9.69 22.24 -23.98
CA ALA A 510 -10.31 22.31 -22.67
C ALA A 510 -11.16 23.58 -22.49
N ALA A 511 -10.70 24.73 -23.00
CA ALA A 511 -11.43 25.99 -22.95
C ALA A 511 -12.70 25.98 -23.83
N GLN A 512 -12.69 25.24 -24.93
CA GLN A 512 -13.88 25.01 -25.78
C GLN A 512 -14.83 23.93 -25.22
N GLY A 513 -14.50 23.33 -24.07
CA GLY A 513 -15.31 22.26 -23.46
C GLY A 513 -15.18 20.90 -24.15
N PHE A 514 -14.18 20.72 -25.02
CA PHE A 514 -13.91 19.43 -25.65
C PHE A 514 -13.31 18.46 -24.62
N ALA A 515 -14.15 17.58 -24.06
CA ALA A 515 -13.77 16.68 -22.96
C ALA A 515 -13.08 15.38 -23.42
N ALA A 516 -13.02 15.12 -24.72
CA ALA A 516 -12.48 13.89 -25.31
C ALA A 516 -10.98 13.99 -25.64
N ALA A 517 -10.26 14.91 -25.01
CA ALA A 517 -8.80 15.04 -25.07
C ALA A 517 -8.26 15.24 -23.65
N PRO A 518 -7.01 14.81 -23.36
CA PRO A 518 -6.43 14.97 -22.05
C PRO A 518 -6.14 16.45 -21.75
N ARG A 519 -6.30 16.88 -20.50
CA ARG A 519 -5.87 18.21 -20.06
C ARG A 519 -4.44 18.18 -19.55
N VAL A 520 -3.70 19.26 -19.79
CA VAL A 520 -2.40 19.48 -19.17
C VAL A 520 -2.61 19.79 -17.68
N ARG A 521 -1.98 19.00 -16.81
CA ARG A 521 -2.09 19.13 -15.34
C ARG A 521 -0.86 19.78 -14.73
N ASP A 522 0.31 19.32 -15.14
CA ASP A 522 1.58 19.79 -14.60
C ASP A 522 2.68 19.69 -15.67
N THR A 523 3.59 20.67 -15.65
CA THR A 523 4.78 20.76 -16.51
C THR A 523 5.99 21.27 -15.71
N SER A 524 5.94 21.17 -14.37
CA SER A 524 6.98 21.69 -13.47
C SER A 524 8.24 20.81 -13.43
N GLU A 525 8.11 19.53 -13.75
CA GLU A 525 9.23 18.59 -13.87
C GLU A 525 9.93 18.78 -15.23
N PRO A 526 11.23 19.15 -15.25
CA PRO A 526 11.95 19.31 -16.51
C PRO A 526 11.99 18.02 -17.33
N GLY A 527 11.61 18.09 -18.61
CA GLY A 527 11.64 16.96 -19.53
C GLY A 527 10.41 16.04 -19.49
N PHE A 528 9.43 16.32 -18.62
CA PHE A 528 8.21 15.53 -18.50
C PHE A 528 6.95 16.40 -18.47
N GLU A 529 5.86 15.84 -18.97
CA GLU A 529 4.52 16.41 -18.88
C GLU A 529 3.60 15.46 -18.11
N LEU A 530 2.64 16.04 -17.38
CA LEU A 530 1.57 15.32 -16.71
C LEU A 530 0.23 15.69 -17.34
N LEU A 531 -0.43 14.71 -17.94
CA LEU A 531 -1.70 14.85 -18.65
C LEU A 531 -2.82 14.06 -17.95
N ASP A 532 -4.09 14.36 -18.23
CA ASP A 532 -5.21 13.51 -17.80
C ASP A 532 -5.10 12.09 -18.36
N PHE A 533 -5.37 11.08 -17.52
CA PHE A 533 -5.67 9.74 -17.99
C PHE A 533 -7.12 9.68 -18.48
N LEU A 534 -7.31 9.21 -19.72
CA LEU A 534 -8.64 8.96 -20.28
C LEU A 534 -9.01 7.48 -20.05
N PRO A 535 -10.04 7.17 -19.25
CA PRO A 535 -10.41 5.79 -18.97
C PRO A 535 -11.02 5.11 -20.20
N GLY A 536 -10.55 3.89 -20.49
CA GLY A 536 -11.04 3.02 -21.55
C GLY A 536 -9.92 2.12 -22.08
N GLU A 537 -10.19 1.43 -23.18
CA GLU A 537 -9.23 0.53 -23.85
C GLU A 537 -8.74 1.16 -25.15
N VAL A 538 -7.50 0.86 -25.55
CA VAL A 538 -6.96 1.23 -26.87
C VAL A 538 -6.72 -0.04 -27.69
N SER A 539 -6.79 0.08 -29.02
CA SER A 539 -6.61 -1.08 -29.90
C SER A 539 -5.34 -0.98 -30.72
N ASN A 540 -4.35 -1.82 -30.40
CA ASN A 540 -3.22 -2.06 -31.29
C ASN A 540 -3.66 -2.86 -32.53
N TYR A 541 -2.74 -3.04 -33.48
CA TYR A 541 -2.94 -3.86 -34.67
C TYR A 541 -2.54 -5.32 -34.43
N PRO A 542 -3.29 -6.30 -34.98
CA PRO A 542 -4.56 -6.13 -35.69
C PRO A 542 -5.69 -5.63 -34.77
N PRO A 543 -6.65 -4.86 -35.29
CA PRO A 543 -7.66 -4.20 -34.46
C PRO A 543 -8.54 -5.22 -33.73
N THR A 544 -8.85 -4.92 -32.47
CA THR A 544 -9.79 -5.69 -31.65
C THR A 544 -11.18 -5.72 -32.29
N PRO A 545 -12.01 -6.73 -32.01
CA PRO A 545 -13.40 -6.77 -32.50
C PRO A 545 -14.21 -5.50 -32.16
N ALA A 546 -13.94 -4.89 -31.01
CA ALA A 546 -14.55 -3.63 -30.61
C ALA A 546 -14.16 -2.48 -31.54
N ALA A 547 -12.85 -2.29 -31.79
CA ALA A 547 -12.35 -1.26 -32.71
C ALA A 547 -12.72 -1.53 -34.19
N ALA A 548 -12.84 -2.79 -34.59
CA ALA A 548 -13.28 -3.17 -35.92
C ALA A 548 -14.79 -2.98 -36.15
N SER A 549 -15.58 -2.78 -35.10
CA SER A 549 -17.04 -2.63 -35.20
C SER A 549 -17.47 -1.39 -36.02
N VAL A 550 -18.69 -1.44 -36.55
CA VAL A 550 -19.29 -0.28 -37.24
C VAL A 550 -19.58 0.85 -36.26
N GLU A 551 -19.92 0.52 -35.01
CA GLU A 551 -20.16 1.51 -33.95
C GLU A 551 -18.89 2.30 -33.59
N ALA A 552 -17.73 1.63 -33.52
CA ALA A 552 -16.45 2.29 -33.32
C ALA A 552 -16.10 3.19 -34.51
N LEU A 553 -16.32 2.71 -35.74
CA LEU A 553 -16.10 3.48 -36.97
C LEU A 553 -16.95 4.78 -36.99
N GLU A 554 -18.24 4.69 -36.68
CA GLU A 554 -19.14 5.84 -36.67
C GLU A 554 -18.83 6.83 -35.53
N SER A 555 -18.51 6.32 -34.34
CA SER A 555 -18.13 7.17 -33.21
C SER A 555 -16.78 7.84 -33.43
N ALA A 556 -15.80 7.15 -34.02
CA ALA A 556 -14.51 7.71 -34.42
C ALA A 556 -14.68 8.85 -35.43
N ALA A 557 -15.52 8.66 -36.46
CA ALA A 557 -15.80 9.69 -37.47
C ALA A 557 -16.46 10.94 -36.87
N ALA A 558 -17.44 10.74 -35.99
CA ALA A 558 -18.12 11.84 -35.30
C ALA A 558 -17.19 12.59 -34.34
N LEU A 559 -16.33 11.87 -33.62
CA LEU A 559 -15.38 12.44 -32.69
C LEU A 559 -14.30 13.26 -33.41
N LEU A 560 -13.77 12.75 -34.53
CA LEU A 560 -12.82 13.50 -35.37
C LEU A 560 -13.43 14.80 -35.90
N ARG A 561 -14.71 14.75 -36.31
CA ARG A 561 -15.43 15.96 -36.74
C ARG A 561 -15.54 16.98 -35.60
N ALA A 562 -15.93 16.53 -34.41
CA ALA A 562 -16.05 17.39 -33.24
C ALA A 562 -14.70 18.01 -32.83
N TYR A 563 -13.60 17.23 -32.91
CA TYR A 563 -12.24 17.72 -32.70
C TYR A 563 -11.87 18.82 -33.71
N HIS A 564 -12.07 18.56 -35.01
CA HIS A 564 -11.83 19.53 -36.06
C HIS A 564 -12.63 20.82 -35.90
N ASP A 565 -13.90 20.72 -35.50
CA ASP A 565 -14.73 21.89 -35.24
C ASP A 565 -14.22 22.69 -34.04
N ALA A 566 -13.74 22.02 -32.99
CA ALA A 566 -13.14 22.67 -31.81
C ALA A 566 -11.79 23.34 -32.11
N THR A 567 -11.00 22.84 -33.07
CA THR A 567 -9.68 23.39 -33.40
C THR A 567 -9.69 24.43 -34.52
N ALA A 568 -10.77 24.56 -35.30
CA ALA A 568 -10.82 25.43 -36.48
C ALA A 568 -10.47 26.90 -36.19
N GLU A 569 -10.95 27.45 -35.07
CA GLU A 569 -10.60 28.83 -34.68
C GLU A 569 -9.13 28.95 -34.27
N TYR A 570 -8.63 27.99 -33.49
CA TYR A 570 -7.24 27.99 -33.06
C TYR A 570 -6.28 27.87 -34.24
N ALA A 571 -6.60 27.02 -35.22
CA ALA A 571 -5.78 26.80 -36.41
C ALA A 571 -5.49 28.07 -37.20
N ARG A 572 -6.45 29.00 -37.29
CA ARG A 572 -6.26 30.28 -37.98
C ARG A 572 -5.21 31.18 -37.33
N ARG A 573 -5.06 31.10 -36.00
CA ARG A 573 -4.14 31.94 -35.20
C ARG A 573 -2.89 31.20 -34.70
N ALA A 574 -2.88 29.89 -34.76
CA ALA A 574 -1.76 29.08 -34.30
C ALA A 574 -0.52 29.33 -35.17
N PRO A 575 0.67 29.49 -34.56
CA PRO A 575 1.91 29.55 -35.31
C PRO A 575 2.11 28.30 -36.17
N ARG A 576 2.75 28.48 -37.33
CA ARG A 576 3.03 27.39 -38.28
C ARG A 576 4.24 26.55 -37.87
N ASP A 577 5.08 27.09 -37.00
CA ASP A 577 6.31 26.51 -36.49
C ASP A 577 6.18 25.99 -35.05
N GLY A 578 7.15 25.14 -34.65
CA GLY A 578 7.18 24.52 -33.33
C GLY A 578 6.34 23.26 -33.19
N TRP A 579 5.78 22.75 -34.29
CA TRP A 579 5.13 21.43 -34.36
C TRP A 579 6.16 20.37 -34.78
N GLN A 580 5.89 19.10 -34.46
CA GLN A 580 6.78 18.00 -34.88
C GLN A 580 6.74 17.77 -36.39
N VAL A 581 5.55 17.96 -36.98
CA VAL A 581 5.30 17.82 -38.40
C VAL A 581 4.95 19.21 -38.96
N ALA A 582 5.44 19.50 -40.17
CA ALA A 582 5.26 20.81 -40.80
C ALA A 582 3.80 21.04 -41.20
N ALA A 583 3.31 22.27 -41.03
CA ALA A 583 1.95 22.64 -41.42
C ALA A 583 1.69 22.36 -42.92
N THR A 584 0.48 21.88 -43.22
CA THR A 584 0.01 21.64 -44.58
C THR A 584 -1.00 22.73 -44.96
N GLU A 585 -0.84 23.37 -46.12
CA GLU A 585 -1.83 24.33 -46.62
C GLU A 585 -2.89 23.65 -47.50
N PRO A 586 -4.15 24.14 -47.52
CA PRO A 586 -4.66 25.25 -46.72
C PRO A 586 -4.91 24.84 -45.26
N VAL A 587 -4.62 25.73 -44.31
CA VAL A 587 -4.93 25.50 -42.89
C VAL A 587 -6.40 25.78 -42.58
N GLU A 588 -7.14 24.72 -42.27
CA GLU A 588 -8.55 24.78 -41.85
C GLU A 588 -8.72 24.43 -40.37
N VAL A 589 -7.90 23.50 -39.87
CA VAL A 589 -7.97 22.91 -38.52
C VAL A 589 -6.57 22.59 -38.01
N ILE A 590 -6.47 22.21 -36.74
CA ILE A 590 -5.30 21.46 -36.28
C ILE A 590 -5.63 19.99 -36.49
N CYS A 591 -5.00 19.35 -37.48
CA CYS A 591 -5.06 17.91 -37.68
C CYS A 591 -4.42 17.21 -36.49
N HIS A 592 -4.93 16.04 -36.11
CA HIS A 592 -4.28 15.14 -35.15
C HIS A 592 -3.00 14.55 -35.75
N GLY A 593 -2.99 14.25 -37.05
CA GLY A 593 -1.83 13.76 -37.79
C GLY A 593 -1.63 12.25 -37.71
N ASP A 594 -2.08 11.64 -36.61
CA ASP A 594 -2.04 10.18 -36.37
C ASP A 594 -3.33 9.64 -35.74
N TYR A 595 -4.48 9.99 -36.32
CA TYR A 595 -5.79 9.56 -35.79
C TYR A 595 -6.11 8.10 -36.17
N ALA A 596 -5.74 7.17 -35.30
CA ALA A 596 -5.85 5.72 -35.52
C ALA A 596 -6.41 4.99 -34.27
N PRO A 597 -6.84 3.71 -34.39
CA PRO A 597 -7.38 2.93 -33.27
C PRO A 597 -6.48 2.82 -32.02
N HIS A 598 -5.16 2.88 -32.16
CA HIS A 598 -4.23 2.84 -31.03
C HIS A 598 -4.09 4.19 -30.30
N ASN A 599 -4.50 5.29 -30.93
CA ASN A 599 -4.52 6.64 -30.37
C ASN A 599 -5.94 7.10 -29.98
N CYS A 600 -6.89 6.16 -29.96
CA CYS A 600 -8.29 6.42 -29.64
C CYS A 600 -8.74 5.51 -28.51
N VAL A 601 -9.34 6.11 -27.48
CA VAL A 601 -9.82 5.39 -26.29
C VAL A 601 -11.26 4.93 -26.52
N LEU A 602 -11.52 3.65 -26.30
CA LEU A 602 -12.81 3.01 -26.42
C LEU A 602 -13.45 2.74 -25.06
N ASP A 603 -14.76 2.99 -24.97
CA ASP A 603 -15.65 2.48 -23.92
C ASP A 603 -16.61 1.46 -24.57
N GLY A 604 -16.31 0.17 -24.39
CA GLY A 604 -16.91 -0.90 -25.18
C GLY A 604 -16.60 -0.72 -26.67
N ASN A 605 -17.63 -0.57 -27.49
CA ASN A 605 -17.50 -0.38 -28.96
C ASN A 605 -17.49 1.09 -29.39
N ARG A 606 -17.50 2.06 -28.46
CA ARG A 606 -17.57 3.49 -28.80
C ARG A 606 -16.27 4.19 -28.53
N VAL A 607 -15.80 5.00 -29.48
CA VAL A 607 -14.66 5.89 -29.27
C VAL A 607 -15.09 7.11 -28.45
N VAL A 608 -14.41 7.32 -27.33
CA VAL A 608 -14.74 8.35 -26.32
C VAL A 608 -13.61 9.36 -26.09
N GLY A 609 -12.38 9.07 -26.52
CA GLY A 609 -11.23 9.92 -26.29
C GLY A 609 -10.16 9.82 -27.37
N ILE A 610 -9.37 10.88 -27.49
CA ILE A 610 -8.23 11.01 -28.39
C ILE A 610 -6.98 11.24 -27.53
N ILE A 611 -5.90 10.53 -27.84
CA ILE A 611 -4.60 10.65 -27.17
C ILE A 611 -3.47 10.77 -28.21
N ASP A 612 -2.29 11.13 -27.74
CA ASP A 612 -1.05 11.23 -28.52
C ASP A 612 -1.05 12.29 -29.65
N PHE A 613 -1.02 13.56 -29.23
CA PHE A 613 -1.07 14.73 -30.12
C PHE A 613 0.30 15.15 -30.67
N ASP A 614 1.33 14.30 -30.57
CA ASP A 614 2.70 14.66 -30.96
C ASP A 614 2.80 15.04 -32.45
N HIS A 615 2.04 14.34 -33.29
CA HIS A 615 1.96 14.59 -34.74
C HIS A 615 0.92 15.66 -35.12
N ALA A 616 0.34 16.36 -34.15
CA ALA A 616 -0.63 17.41 -34.44
C ALA A 616 0.01 18.53 -35.26
N GLN A 617 -0.75 19.08 -36.21
CA GLN A 617 -0.26 20.13 -37.09
C GLN A 617 -1.40 20.96 -37.68
N PRO A 618 -1.18 22.25 -38.00
CA PRO A 618 -2.11 23.02 -38.82
C PRO A 618 -2.24 22.39 -40.21
N GLY A 619 -3.48 22.15 -40.67
CA GLY A 619 -3.72 21.42 -41.91
C GLY A 619 -5.16 21.52 -42.44
N PRO A 620 -5.41 21.02 -43.67
CA PRO A 620 -6.75 20.88 -44.20
C PRO A 620 -7.43 19.65 -43.60
N ARG A 621 -8.74 19.71 -43.37
CA ARG A 621 -9.51 18.62 -42.72
C ARG A 621 -9.37 17.29 -43.46
N ILE A 622 -9.35 17.34 -44.79
CA ILE A 622 -9.27 16.17 -45.65
C ILE A 622 -7.96 15.39 -45.44
N TRP A 623 -6.87 16.06 -45.03
CA TRP A 623 -5.59 15.40 -44.78
C TRP A 623 -5.64 14.44 -43.59
N ASP A 624 -6.31 14.85 -42.51
CA ASP A 624 -6.49 14.01 -41.31
C ASP A 624 -7.58 12.96 -41.53
N VAL A 625 -8.66 13.33 -42.24
CA VAL A 625 -9.74 12.39 -42.62
C VAL A 625 -9.21 11.26 -43.51
N ALA A 626 -8.30 11.56 -44.45
CA ALA A 626 -7.70 10.56 -45.31
C ALA A 626 -6.88 9.53 -44.53
N TYR A 627 -6.08 9.99 -43.56
CA TYR A 627 -5.32 9.09 -42.69
C TYR A 627 -6.24 8.27 -41.76
N ALA A 628 -7.22 8.94 -41.14
CA ALA A 628 -8.19 8.29 -40.27
C ALA A 628 -9.00 7.22 -41.02
N ALA A 629 -9.47 7.53 -42.23
CA ALA A 629 -10.17 6.58 -43.08
C ALA A 629 -9.26 5.39 -43.39
N TYR A 630 -8.02 5.62 -43.83
CA TYR A 630 -7.07 4.53 -44.08
C TYR A 630 -6.93 3.57 -42.89
N ARG A 631 -6.85 4.08 -41.65
CA ARG A 631 -6.65 3.28 -40.43
C ARG A 631 -7.91 2.60 -39.88
N TRP A 632 -9.07 3.26 -39.96
CA TRP A 632 -10.35 2.75 -39.39
C TRP A 632 -11.18 1.91 -40.37
N VAL A 633 -11.00 2.13 -41.68
CA VAL A 633 -11.67 1.41 -42.78
C VAL A 633 -10.93 0.13 -43.19
N PRO A 634 -9.80 -0.17 -42.54
CA PRO A 634 -8.52 -0.57 -43.15
C PRO A 634 -8.46 -0.56 -44.69
N MET A 635 -8.05 0.56 -45.29
CA MET A 635 -7.83 0.63 -46.76
C MET A 635 -6.48 0.02 -47.14
N THR A 636 -6.29 -1.26 -46.86
CA THR A 636 -5.02 -1.98 -46.98
C THR A 636 -5.14 -3.17 -47.94
N ALA A 637 -4.01 -3.58 -48.51
CA ALA A 637 -3.98 -4.75 -49.39
C ALA A 637 -4.31 -6.05 -48.62
N PRO A 638 -4.84 -7.11 -49.29
CA PRO A 638 -5.19 -8.37 -48.63
C PRO A 638 -4.02 -9.05 -47.90
N GLU A 639 -2.78 -8.77 -48.31
CA GLU A 639 -1.56 -9.30 -47.68
C GLU A 639 -1.18 -8.56 -46.40
N ASN A 640 -1.80 -7.40 -46.12
CA ASN A 640 -1.55 -6.63 -44.92
C ASN A 640 -2.30 -7.25 -43.73
N THR A 641 -1.55 -7.81 -42.78
CA THR A 641 -2.10 -8.47 -41.58
C THR A 641 -2.79 -7.52 -40.60
N ASP A 642 -2.57 -6.22 -40.72
CA ASP A 642 -3.22 -5.19 -39.91
C ASP A 642 -4.63 -4.86 -40.41
N GLY A 643 -4.95 -5.27 -41.64
CA GLY A 643 -6.22 -5.02 -42.32
C GLY A 643 -7.25 -6.14 -42.16
N PHE A 644 -8.49 -5.85 -42.54
CA PHE A 644 -9.57 -6.84 -42.60
C PHE A 644 -10.61 -6.48 -43.66
N GLY A 645 -11.38 -7.50 -44.07
CA GLY A 645 -12.49 -7.39 -45.01
C GLY A 645 -12.10 -7.35 -46.48
N THR A 646 -13.08 -7.55 -47.37
CA THR A 646 -12.90 -7.42 -48.82
C THR A 646 -12.89 -5.94 -49.25
N VAL A 647 -12.47 -5.66 -50.48
CA VAL A 647 -12.48 -4.28 -51.02
C VAL A 647 -13.89 -3.66 -51.01
N GLU A 648 -14.94 -4.46 -51.22
CA GLU A 648 -16.32 -4.01 -51.16
C GLU A 648 -16.73 -3.64 -49.72
N GLU A 649 -16.31 -4.42 -48.73
CA GLU A 649 -16.56 -4.15 -47.32
C GLU A 649 -15.80 -2.90 -46.85
N GLN A 650 -14.53 -2.76 -47.27
CA GLN A 650 -13.75 -1.54 -47.06
C GLN A 650 -14.45 -0.34 -47.70
N ALA A 651 -14.95 -0.46 -48.93
CA ALA A 651 -15.65 0.65 -49.60
C ALA A 651 -16.98 1.02 -48.91
N ALA A 652 -17.73 0.04 -48.40
CA ALA A 652 -18.93 0.29 -47.61
C ALA A 652 -18.60 1.02 -46.30
N ARG A 653 -17.56 0.58 -45.59
CA ARG A 653 -17.06 1.24 -44.37
C ARG A 653 -16.55 2.65 -44.65
N LEU A 654 -15.84 2.86 -45.76
CA LEU A 654 -15.36 4.18 -46.19
C LEU A 654 -16.52 5.16 -46.34
N ARG A 655 -17.60 4.71 -47.00
CA ARG A 655 -18.82 5.50 -47.14
C ARG A 655 -19.41 5.84 -45.77
N THR A 656 -19.56 4.86 -44.88
CA THR A 656 -20.09 5.08 -43.52
C THR A 656 -19.28 6.11 -42.75
N PHE A 657 -17.94 5.99 -42.76
CA PHE A 657 -17.05 6.95 -42.10
C PHE A 657 -17.23 8.37 -42.66
N CYS A 658 -17.23 8.52 -43.98
CA CYS A 658 -17.39 9.82 -44.63
C CYS A 658 -18.78 10.43 -44.41
N ASP A 659 -19.84 9.61 -44.44
CA ASP A 659 -21.22 10.02 -44.17
C ASP A 659 -21.33 10.53 -42.73
N ARG A 660 -20.74 9.80 -41.78
CA ARG A 660 -20.81 10.15 -40.35
C ARG A 660 -19.95 11.36 -39.98
N TYR A 661 -18.77 11.51 -40.58
CA TYR A 661 -17.94 12.72 -40.46
C TYR A 661 -18.64 13.96 -41.09
N GLY A 662 -19.50 13.73 -42.09
CA GLY A 662 -20.17 14.78 -42.84
C GLY A 662 -19.25 15.40 -43.90
N LEU A 663 -18.42 14.58 -44.55
CA LEU A 663 -17.56 15.02 -45.65
C LEU A 663 -18.42 15.42 -46.86
N ASP A 664 -18.15 16.58 -47.46
CA ASP A 664 -18.89 17.07 -48.63
C ASP A 664 -18.46 16.36 -49.92
N ASP A 665 -19.21 16.60 -51.00
CA ASP A 665 -19.01 15.90 -52.27
C ASP A 665 -17.69 16.28 -52.96
N SER A 666 -17.17 17.49 -52.73
CA SER A 666 -15.88 17.93 -53.28
C SER A 666 -14.74 17.19 -52.58
N ALA A 667 -14.73 17.21 -51.25
CA ALA A 667 -13.72 16.52 -50.47
C ALA A 667 -13.78 14.99 -50.64
N ARG A 668 -14.97 14.42 -50.91
CA ARG A 668 -15.11 13.00 -51.28
C ARG A 668 -14.48 12.66 -52.61
N ALA A 669 -14.57 13.55 -53.59
CA ALA A 669 -13.96 13.35 -54.91
C ALA A 669 -12.43 13.31 -54.80
N ASP A 670 -11.86 14.13 -53.91
CA ASP A 670 -10.40 14.23 -53.72
C ASP A 670 -9.84 13.19 -52.74
N LEU A 671 -10.68 12.55 -51.92
CA LEU A 671 -10.25 11.73 -50.78
C LEU A 671 -9.24 10.64 -51.15
N ILE A 672 -9.44 9.93 -52.27
CA ILE A 672 -8.56 8.83 -52.67
C ILE A 672 -7.17 9.35 -53.05
N ASP A 673 -7.10 10.47 -53.77
CA ASP A 673 -5.84 11.12 -54.11
C ASP A 673 -5.12 11.62 -52.86
N VAL A 674 -5.86 12.23 -51.93
CA VAL A 674 -5.31 12.70 -50.66
C VAL A 674 -4.82 11.54 -49.79
N THR A 675 -5.52 10.41 -49.73
CA THR A 675 -5.06 9.21 -49.00
C THR A 675 -3.72 8.70 -49.55
N VAL A 676 -3.59 8.59 -50.87
CA VAL A 676 -2.34 8.17 -51.51
C VAL A 676 -1.22 9.17 -51.20
N ALA A 677 -1.47 10.48 -51.36
CA ALA A 677 -0.49 11.52 -51.05
C ALA A 677 -0.08 11.51 -49.57
N ARG A 678 -1.03 11.28 -48.65
CA ARG A 678 -0.80 11.23 -47.21
C ARG A 678 0.11 10.06 -46.80
N LEU A 679 -0.08 8.89 -47.43
CA LEU A 679 0.77 7.71 -47.19
C LEU A 679 2.20 7.94 -47.71
N HIS A 680 2.36 8.57 -48.88
CA HIS A 680 3.69 8.97 -49.35
C HIS A 680 4.36 9.96 -48.41
N ALA A 681 3.64 11.00 -47.96
CA ALA A 681 4.17 11.97 -47.00
C ALA A 681 4.56 11.34 -45.66
N LEU A 682 3.84 10.29 -45.20
CA LEU A 682 4.22 9.51 -44.02
C LEU A 682 5.54 8.77 -44.24
N VAL A 683 5.71 8.13 -45.40
CA VAL A 683 6.95 7.43 -45.75
C VAL A 683 8.13 8.41 -45.83
N ASP A 684 7.94 9.58 -46.46
CA ASP A 684 8.96 10.63 -46.53
C ASP A 684 9.36 11.12 -45.13
N PHE A 685 8.38 11.31 -44.23
CA PHE A 685 8.63 11.66 -42.84
C PHE A 685 9.43 10.57 -42.10
N MET A 686 9.08 9.29 -42.27
CA MET A 686 9.82 8.18 -41.66
C MET A 686 11.29 8.16 -42.12
N HIS A 687 11.54 8.36 -43.41
CA HIS A 687 12.89 8.46 -43.95
C HIS A 687 13.65 9.66 -43.41
N ALA A 688 13.01 10.84 -43.33
CA ALA A 688 13.62 12.04 -42.78
C ALA A 688 14.01 11.86 -41.30
N GLN A 689 13.12 11.26 -40.48
CA GLN A 689 13.40 11.01 -39.07
C GLN A 689 14.51 9.97 -38.85
N ALA A 690 14.54 8.91 -39.66
CA ALA A 690 15.62 7.94 -39.63
C ALA A 690 16.97 8.57 -40.04
N ALA A 691 16.97 9.42 -41.09
CA ALA A 691 18.16 10.16 -41.52
C ALA A 691 18.64 11.18 -40.48
N ALA A 692 17.72 11.72 -39.68
CA ALA A 692 18.02 12.59 -38.54
C ALA A 692 18.50 11.83 -37.29
N GLY A 693 18.66 10.50 -37.37
CA GLY A 693 19.21 9.67 -36.29
C GLY A 693 18.20 9.11 -35.29
N ASN A 694 16.89 9.17 -35.59
CA ASN A 694 15.88 8.58 -34.71
C ASN A 694 15.85 7.04 -34.83
N ALA A 695 16.31 6.35 -33.79
CA ALA A 695 16.42 4.88 -33.75
C ALA A 695 15.07 4.16 -33.94
N ALA A 696 13.96 4.74 -33.46
CA ALA A 696 12.62 4.16 -33.62
C ALA A 696 12.24 4.06 -35.10
N PHE A 697 12.41 5.16 -35.84
CA PHE A 697 12.10 5.21 -37.26
C PHE A 697 13.08 4.39 -38.08
N ALA A 698 14.36 4.31 -37.68
CA ALA A 698 15.32 3.40 -38.31
C ALA A 698 14.88 1.93 -38.17
N GLY A 699 14.37 1.53 -37.00
CA GLY A 699 13.76 0.22 -36.77
C GLY A 699 12.55 -0.02 -37.68
N HIS A 700 11.58 0.91 -37.73
CA HIS A 700 10.42 0.79 -38.62
C HIS A 700 10.79 0.65 -40.10
N LEU A 701 11.88 1.28 -40.55
CA LEU A 701 12.38 1.10 -41.91
C LEU A 701 12.96 -0.31 -42.11
N ALA A 702 13.77 -0.79 -41.16
CA ALA A 702 14.35 -2.14 -41.21
C ALA A 702 13.28 -3.24 -41.20
N ASP A 703 12.20 -3.04 -40.43
CA ASP A 703 11.07 -3.97 -40.33
C ASP A 703 10.12 -3.89 -41.54
N GLY A 704 10.39 -2.98 -42.49
CA GLY A 704 9.64 -2.89 -43.75
C GLY A 704 8.31 -2.13 -43.67
N HIS A 705 8.00 -1.43 -42.57
CA HIS A 705 6.74 -0.68 -42.44
C HIS A 705 6.53 0.35 -43.55
N HIS A 706 7.61 1.02 -43.99
CA HIS A 706 7.56 1.94 -45.13
C HIS A 706 7.14 1.25 -46.45
N LEU A 707 7.57 0.00 -46.68
CA LEU A 707 7.18 -0.78 -47.86
C LEU A 707 5.71 -1.17 -47.78
N GLN A 708 5.19 -1.44 -46.59
CA GLN A 708 3.77 -1.74 -46.35
C GLN A 708 2.90 -0.52 -46.67
N TYR A 709 3.26 0.68 -46.19
CA TYR A 709 2.55 1.92 -46.55
C TYR A 709 2.59 2.21 -48.06
N LEU A 710 3.72 1.97 -48.73
CA LEU A 710 3.83 2.09 -50.19
C LEU A 710 3.01 1.04 -50.94
N ASN A 711 2.88 -0.17 -50.39
CA ASN A 711 2.01 -1.20 -50.94
C ASN A 711 0.54 -0.83 -50.82
N ASP A 712 0.14 -0.33 -49.65
CA ASP A 712 -1.23 0.12 -49.41
C ASP A 712 -1.58 1.34 -50.29
N ALA A 713 -0.66 2.29 -50.47
CA ALA A 713 -0.85 3.40 -51.39
C ALA A 713 -1.10 2.93 -52.84
N ARG A 714 -0.36 1.89 -53.29
CA ARG A 714 -0.58 1.26 -54.59
C ARG A 714 -1.94 0.53 -54.65
N TYR A 715 -2.31 -0.17 -53.59
CA TYR A 715 -3.59 -0.87 -53.47
C TYR A 715 -4.78 0.10 -53.53
N VAL A 716 -4.75 1.17 -52.74
CA VAL A 716 -5.78 2.22 -52.74
C VAL A 716 -5.95 2.82 -54.14
N ARG A 717 -4.82 3.06 -54.83
CA ARG A 717 -4.84 3.56 -56.21
C ARG A 717 -5.43 2.55 -57.19
N ALA A 718 -5.09 1.27 -57.05
CA ALA A 718 -5.60 0.19 -57.90
C ALA A 718 -7.11 -0.03 -57.72
N GLN A 719 -7.61 0.11 -56.48
CA GLN A 719 -9.02 -0.05 -56.13
C GLN A 719 -9.84 1.25 -56.20
N ARG A 720 -9.26 2.32 -56.76
CA ARG A 720 -9.87 3.65 -56.86
C ARG A 720 -11.34 3.61 -57.29
N LEU A 721 -11.65 2.89 -58.37
CA LEU A 721 -13.00 2.86 -58.93
C LEU A 721 -14.04 2.28 -57.95
N VAL A 722 -13.65 1.34 -57.10
CA VAL A 722 -14.53 0.73 -56.08
C VAL A 722 -14.80 1.74 -54.97
N PHE A 723 -13.75 2.38 -54.45
CA PHE A 723 -13.88 3.39 -53.40
C PHE A 723 -14.64 4.64 -53.87
N GLU A 724 -14.31 5.19 -55.05
CA GLU A 724 -15.01 6.34 -55.62
C GLU A 724 -16.48 6.05 -55.88
N ARG A 725 -16.83 4.83 -56.32
CA ARG A 725 -18.23 4.43 -56.52
C ARG A 725 -19.00 4.43 -55.20
N ALA A 726 -18.40 3.93 -54.13
CA ALA A 726 -19.04 3.93 -52.81
C ALA A 726 -19.21 5.33 -52.22
N LEU A 727 -18.31 6.26 -52.54
CA LEU A 727 -18.36 7.64 -52.06
C LEU A 727 -19.41 8.52 -52.77
N ARG A 728 -19.84 8.15 -53.99
CA ARG A 728 -20.90 8.86 -54.72
C ARG A 728 -22.24 8.72 -53.99
N ARG A 729 -22.79 9.84 -53.52
CA ARG A 729 -24.17 9.88 -53.02
C ARG A 729 -25.13 9.60 -54.19
N GLY A 730 -25.91 8.53 -54.09
CA GLY A 730 -26.98 8.28 -55.06
C GLY A 730 -28.00 9.43 -55.01
N ARG A 731 -28.30 10.06 -56.15
CA ARG A 731 -29.48 10.93 -56.29
C ARG A 731 -30.71 10.09 -55.94
N SER A 732 -31.19 10.25 -54.70
CA SER A 732 -32.46 9.66 -54.29
C SER A 732 -33.59 10.47 -54.92
N GLY A 733 -34.04 10.02 -56.09
CA GLY A 733 -35.16 10.63 -56.79
C GLY A 733 -35.31 10.20 -58.23
N ASP A 734 -35.39 8.88 -58.53
CA ASP A 734 -36.07 8.42 -59.77
C ASP A 734 -36.43 6.92 -59.84
N LEU A 735 -36.62 6.20 -58.72
CA LEU A 735 -37.00 4.77 -58.74
C LEU A 735 -38.31 4.47 -57.99
N ARG A 736 -39.21 5.46 -57.85
CA ARG A 736 -40.54 5.27 -57.25
C ARG A 736 -41.72 5.44 -58.20
N ASP A 737 -41.53 5.65 -59.50
CA ASP A 737 -42.66 5.81 -60.44
C ASP A 737 -42.77 4.78 -61.58
N GLU A 738 -41.83 3.84 -61.73
CA GLU A 738 -41.98 2.76 -62.74
C GLU A 738 -42.63 1.47 -62.19
N GLY A 739 -42.72 1.30 -60.87
CA GLY A 739 -43.30 0.11 -60.25
C GLY A 739 -44.79 0.19 -59.89
N ARG A 740 -45.43 1.38 -59.99
CA ARG A 740 -46.80 1.61 -59.51
C ARG A 740 -47.87 1.74 -60.61
N ARG A 741 -47.49 1.59 -61.89
CA ARG A 741 -48.43 1.59 -63.03
C ARG A 741 -48.61 0.24 -63.74
N ARG A 742 -48.06 -0.86 -63.21
CA ARG A 742 -48.30 -2.21 -63.73
C ARG A 742 -48.46 -3.19 -62.56
N GLY A 743 -49.69 -3.46 -62.14
CA GLY A 743 -49.93 -4.49 -61.12
C GLY A 743 -51.25 -4.44 -60.37
N GLU A 744 -52.20 -3.58 -60.71
CA GLU A 744 -53.62 -3.82 -60.38
C GLU A 744 -54.27 -4.53 -61.57
N ASP A 745 -53.93 -5.80 -61.74
CA ASP A 745 -54.81 -6.78 -62.39
C ASP A 745 -54.23 -8.18 -62.23
N ARG A 746 -54.80 -8.95 -61.30
CA ARG A 746 -55.22 -10.37 -61.46
C ARG A 746 -55.42 -11.05 -60.11
N GLN A 747 -56.67 -11.44 -59.89
CA GLN A 747 -57.14 -12.40 -58.89
C GLN A 747 -56.43 -13.77 -59.01
N PRO A 748 -56.38 -14.56 -57.91
CA PRO A 748 -55.79 -15.89 -57.90
C PRO A 748 -56.72 -16.94 -58.53
N GLY A 749 -56.12 -17.93 -59.19
CA GLY A 749 -56.77 -18.81 -60.15
C GLY A 749 -57.73 -19.88 -59.60
N HIS A 750 -58.49 -20.42 -60.55
CA HIS A 750 -59.09 -21.74 -60.49
C HIS A 750 -58.34 -22.65 -61.48
N HIS A 751 -57.91 -23.80 -60.95
CA HIS A 751 -57.38 -25.03 -61.57
C HIS A 751 -55.92 -25.08 -62.02
#